data_AF-A0A2I1M1P9-F1
#
_entry.id   AF-A0A2I1M1P9-F1
#
_cell.length_a   1.000
_cell.length_b   1.000
_cell.length_c   1.000
_cell.angle_alpha   90.00
_cell.angle_beta   90.00
_cell.angle_gamma   90.00
#
_symmetry.space_group_name_H-M   'P 1'
#
loop_
_entity.id
_entity.type
_entity.pdbx_description
1 polymer ?
#
loop_
_entity_poly.entity_id
_entity_poly.type
_entity_poly.pdbx_seq_one_letter_code
_entity_poly.pdbx_strand_id
1 'polypeptide(L)'
;MMTQKGAYKFSPIPDGPQMADRVYNGMRVADDLSNVMSDCSFIDRRGRVINIPAVTRRGGLKPIASEGYCKAVWDFKNGDLLLSEDNRTLYVRDVDRSGKNQLLPSWHAISTLENEYHVPGRDAYSPWNDQLRVEASKQTIRVRHGIKFADKAFLRFNGKVVDIDNNSPYFNDPFEVTLDSKFDYDLAEKAMRFLFDVTVDEKSAANLCRMFATPLLEDYKHLTYVLYGDGGNGKGILLNTLASSLPGLTSSVDSQKILGGRRGSGGFDTQQEMGKLIGSLWAFDEDADTITLDQLTALKKISTGDSVTARRIQENAVSFIPRCTFIIATNNPVITAMSNAIYRRFVYVRMKDNRKPAEFADLLEFRKTYGVAPFLMASCLLWSQQGNEPHYDVSIGAAADLSEAEQWLVDTICAQGYAVSGVNPFKPSAREHKSSVSKLGLKSTVKWINGASQRVLMIANEIRFAPYREAWQLDQKALEEELEPVEIPVPLADVIPVDTVGFECDYVPAGEDKTAINWKQNAEDPTVDTSIIPDTPAYGVVPREGYIVIDMDMPKEDGEDSGWLSLQLSVGAYGSLDFPRTYLVKTPSGGVHAYYRLPQALVGHVKNAVGVGGYHIDLRVDGKGYVIGAGSQTKAGVYELCDIPNGDTVPELSMALVRWLNNLNCVTQPQTLSMPTLPASATIVTTGDMSPLSQLLNKAYAGYGENNTPPVDMSPVPKGARNQVLHDWAFGRLVNHRENAEQIFADLMERARISELPEREVYAIWKSICRQVGI
;
A
#
# COMPACT_ATOMS: atom_id res chain seq x y z
N MET A 1 73.33 14.67 16.95
CA MET A 1 73.19 14.14 18.32
C MET A 1 71.75 13.71 18.52
N MET A 2 71.49 12.40 18.46
CA MET A 2 70.16 11.82 18.66
C MET A 2 69.81 11.85 20.15
N THR A 3 68.84 12.66 20.54
CA THR A 3 68.24 12.62 21.88
C THR A 3 67.53 11.28 22.07
N GLN A 4 68.00 10.47 23.01
CA GLN A 4 67.25 9.32 23.54
C GLN A 4 65.88 9.80 24.01
N LYS A 5 64.80 9.40 23.31
CA LYS A 5 63.43 9.56 23.80
C LYS A 5 63.29 8.78 25.10
N GLY A 6 62.85 9.44 26.17
CA GLY A 6 62.56 8.78 27.45
C GLY A 6 61.55 7.64 27.29
N ALA A 7 61.69 6.59 28.09
CA ALA A 7 60.77 5.46 28.12
C ALA A 7 59.34 5.94 28.47
N TYR A 8 58.34 5.43 27.75
CA TYR A 8 56.94 5.76 28.02
C TYR A 8 56.51 5.13 29.36
N LYS A 9 55.82 5.89 30.20
CA LYS A 9 55.36 5.45 31.51
C LYS A 9 53.85 5.55 31.61
N PHE A 10 53.20 4.42 31.85
CA PHE A 10 51.78 4.28 32.08
C PHE A 10 51.39 4.94 33.40
N SER A 11 50.20 5.51 33.45
CA SER A 11 49.60 6.03 34.68
C SER A 11 49.31 4.88 35.63
N PRO A 12 49.65 5.00 36.92
CA PRO A 12 49.24 4.01 37.90
C PRO A 12 47.72 4.07 38.10
N ILE A 13 47.05 2.92 37.99
CA ILE A 13 45.64 2.73 38.33
C ILE A 13 45.49 1.60 39.34
N PRO A 14 44.44 1.60 40.19
CA PRO A 14 44.12 0.45 41.05
C PRO A 14 44.01 -0.83 40.23
N ASP A 15 44.65 -1.90 40.71
CA ASP A 15 44.68 -3.21 40.04
C ASP A 15 45.21 -3.17 38.59
N GLY A 16 45.96 -2.14 38.22
CA GLY A 16 46.52 -2.00 36.88
C GLY A 16 47.59 -3.04 36.53
N PRO A 17 47.85 -3.30 35.23
CA PRO A 17 48.89 -4.21 34.77
C PRO A 17 50.29 -3.72 35.17
N GLN A 18 50.93 -4.41 36.13
CA GLN A 18 52.22 -4.02 36.72
C GLN A 18 53.39 -3.89 35.72
N MET A 19 53.32 -4.56 34.58
CA MET A 19 54.40 -4.61 33.58
C MET A 19 54.05 -3.92 32.27
N ALA A 20 53.00 -3.07 32.23
CA ALA A 20 52.56 -2.39 31.02
C ALA A 20 53.66 -1.54 30.37
N ASP A 21 54.45 -0.83 31.17
CA ASP A 21 55.61 -0.07 30.69
C ASP A 21 56.60 -0.95 29.94
N ARG A 22 56.88 -2.16 30.45
CA ARG A 22 57.81 -3.09 29.81
C ARG A 22 57.25 -3.65 28.51
N VAL A 23 55.94 -3.87 28.44
CA VAL A 23 55.26 -4.28 27.20
C VAL A 23 55.40 -3.18 26.15
N TYR A 24 54.96 -1.96 26.45
CA TYR A 24 55.01 -0.83 25.51
C TYR A 24 56.44 -0.51 25.03
N ASN A 25 57.37 -0.39 25.97
CA ASN A 25 58.74 -0.02 25.66
C ASN A 25 59.54 -1.17 25.05
N GLY A 26 59.14 -2.43 25.27
CA GLY A 26 59.86 -3.62 24.82
C GLY A 26 59.48 -4.12 23.42
N MET A 27 58.26 -3.83 22.93
CA MET A 27 57.83 -4.30 21.59
C MET A 27 58.58 -3.59 20.45
N ARG A 28 59.03 -4.37 19.47
CA ARG A 28 59.78 -3.92 18.28
C ARG A 28 59.40 -4.73 17.05
N VAL A 29 59.53 -4.14 15.86
CA VAL A 29 59.44 -4.86 14.59
C VAL A 29 60.62 -5.83 14.52
N ALA A 30 60.38 -7.07 14.07
CA ALA A 30 61.43 -8.05 13.87
C ALA A 30 62.26 -7.66 12.64
N ASP A 31 63.57 -7.47 12.83
CA ASP A 31 64.51 -7.10 11.75
C ASP A 31 64.92 -8.32 10.90
N ASP A 32 64.75 -9.54 11.43
CA ASP A 32 65.06 -10.80 10.76
C ASP A 32 63.98 -11.86 11.05
N LEU A 33 63.41 -12.44 10.00
CA LEU A 33 62.39 -13.50 10.08
C LEU A 33 62.96 -14.81 10.66
N SER A 34 64.28 -14.98 10.68
CA SER A 34 64.95 -16.13 11.31
C SER A 34 64.87 -16.12 12.85
N ASN A 35 64.65 -14.95 13.45
CA ASN A 35 64.52 -14.75 14.91
C ASN A 35 63.07 -14.75 15.41
N VAL A 36 62.12 -15.16 14.56
CA VAL A 36 60.70 -15.24 14.91
C VAL A 36 60.49 -16.45 15.81
N MET A 37 60.43 -16.20 17.12
CA MET A 37 59.95 -17.18 18.10
C MET A 37 58.43 -17.28 17.96
N SER A 38 57.91 -18.46 17.60
CA SER A 38 56.48 -18.68 17.31
C SER A 38 55.56 -18.20 18.43
N ASP A 39 56.02 -18.27 19.68
CA ASP A 39 55.19 -18.02 20.87
C ASP A 39 55.42 -16.63 21.48
N CYS A 40 56.32 -15.82 20.92
CA CYS A 40 56.68 -14.48 21.42
C CYS A 40 56.70 -13.44 20.30
N SER A 41 55.86 -13.62 19.29
CA SER A 41 55.69 -12.66 18.20
C SER A 41 54.24 -12.66 17.69
N PHE A 42 53.84 -11.58 17.02
CA PHE A 42 52.55 -11.51 16.32
C PHE A 42 52.66 -10.65 15.06
N ILE A 43 51.68 -10.73 14.18
CA ILE A 43 51.59 -9.89 12.98
C ILE A 43 50.71 -8.67 13.28
N ASP A 44 51.24 -7.47 13.08
CA ASP A 44 50.48 -6.22 13.26
C ASP A 44 49.51 -5.93 12.10
N ARG A 45 48.71 -4.86 12.26
CA ARG A 45 47.75 -4.39 11.26
C ARG A 45 48.35 -4.07 9.89
N ARG A 46 49.67 -3.89 9.79
CA ARG A 46 50.38 -3.56 8.55
C ARG A 46 51.14 -4.77 7.98
N GLY A 47 50.90 -5.97 8.52
CA GLY A 47 51.53 -7.20 8.09
C GLY A 47 52.98 -7.38 8.58
N ARG A 48 53.43 -6.59 9.56
CA ARG A 48 54.80 -6.67 10.09
C ARG A 48 54.85 -7.60 11.29
N VAL A 49 55.90 -8.40 11.40
CA VAL A 49 56.13 -9.25 12.58
C VAL A 49 56.67 -8.41 13.72
N ILE A 50 56.00 -8.47 14.87
CA ILE A 50 56.32 -7.72 16.09
C ILE A 50 56.76 -8.70 17.16
N ASN A 51 57.92 -8.47 17.76
CA ASN A 51 58.42 -9.26 18.88
C ASN A 51 57.80 -8.78 20.20
N ILE A 52 57.26 -9.73 20.96
CA ILE A 52 56.69 -9.51 22.28
C ILE A 52 57.80 -9.65 23.33
N PRO A 53 57.96 -8.68 24.24
CA PRO A 53 58.91 -8.84 25.33
C PRO A 53 58.47 -9.98 26.26
N ALA A 54 59.42 -10.85 26.59
CA ALA A 54 59.18 -12.09 27.31
C ALA A 54 60.11 -12.25 28.51
N VAL A 55 59.75 -13.14 29.43
CA VAL A 55 60.52 -13.46 30.64
C VAL A 55 60.79 -14.96 30.67
N THR A 56 62.01 -15.33 31.04
CA THR A 56 62.39 -16.72 31.25
C THR A 56 61.73 -17.25 32.54
N ARG A 57 60.94 -18.32 32.43
CA ARG A 57 60.36 -19.05 33.58
C ARG A 57 60.77 -20.53 33.53
N ARG A 58 60.59 -21.28 34.63
CA ARG A 58 60.77 -22.74 34.66
C ARG A 58 59.77 -23.37 33.67
N GLY A 59 60.22 -23.68 32.46
CA GLY A 59 59.37 -24.19 31.37
C GLY A 59 59.54 -23.48 30.02
N GLY A 60 60.33 -22.40 29.93
CA GLY A 60 60.63 -21.73 28.66
C GLY A 60 60.52 -20.20 28.71
N LEU A 61 60.64 -19.58 27.54
CA LEU A 61 60.41 -18.14 27.35
C LEU A 61 58.89 -17.90 27.25
N LYS A 62 58.34 -17.04 28.12
CA LYS A 62 56.89 -16.72 28.10
C LYS A 62 56.66 -15.21 27.96
N PRO A 63 55.70 -14.76 27.11
CA PRO A 63 55.32 -13.35 27.01
C PRO A 63 54.99 -12.72 28.37
N ILE A 64 55.34 -11.44 28.54
CA ILE A 64 55.03 -10.67 29.76
C ILE A 64 53.52 -10.53 29.97
N ALA A 65 52.77 -10.39 28.88
CA ALA A 65 51.31 -10.31 28.85
C ALA A 65 50.78 -11.19 27.71
N SER A 66 49.48 -11.50 27.73
CA SER A 66 48.82 -12.20 26.63
C SER A 66 49.05 -11.47 25.30
N GLU A 67 49.16 -12.23 24.21
CA GLU A 67 49.39 -11.70 22.86
C GLU A 67 48.36 -10.62 22.49
N GLY A 68 47.08 -10.83 22.83
CA GLY A 68 46.02 -9.87 22.53
C GLY A 68 46.21 -8.51 23.22
N TYR A 69 46.65 -8.47 24.48
CA TYR A 69 46.97 -7.20 25.15
C TYR A 69 48.22 -6.55 24.58
N CYS A 70 49.20 -7.35 24.12
CA CYS A 70 50.37 -6.81 23.43
C CYS A 70 49.98 -6.15 22.11
N LYS A 71 49.07 -6.76 21.33
CA LYS A 71 48.46 -6.16 20.12
C LYS A 71 47.76 -4.85 20.45
N ALA A 72 46.93 -4.81 21.49
CA ALA A 72 46.23 -3.59 21.90
C ALA A 72 47.19 -2.44 22.28
N VAL A 73 48.24 -2.75 23.04
CA VAL A 73 49.28 -1.76 23.41
C VAL A 73 50.07 -1.33 22.18
N TRP A 74 50.28 -2.22 21.20
CA TRP A 74 50.95 -1.90 19.94
C TRP A 74 50.10 -0.96 19.08
N ASP A 75 48.80 -1.22 18.95
CA ASP A 75 47.89 -0.34 18.24
C ASP A 75 47.82 1.04 18.92
N PHE A 76 47.72 1.09 20.25
CA PHE A 76 47.82 2.34 21.01
C PHE A 76 49.12 3.10 20.72
N LYS A 77 50.25 2.38 20.70
CA LYS A 77 51.57 2.95 20.44
C LYS A 77 51.71 3.55 19.04
N ASN A 78 51.04 2.96 18.05
CA ASN A 78 51.08 3.42 16.66
C ASN A 78 49.96 4.43 16.34
N GLY A 79 49.08 4.73 17.30
CA GLY A 79 47.95 5.62 17.11
C GLY A 79 46.81 4.98 16.31
N ASP A 80 46.70 3.65 16.34
CA ASP A 80 45.64 2.84 15.72
C ASP A 80 44.57 2.40 16.76
N LEU A 81 44.70 2.85 18.01
CA LEU A 81 43.70 2.71 19.07
C LEU A 81 43.50 4.08 19.74
N LEU A 82 42.28 4.61 19.64
CA LEU A 82 41.89 5.96 20.07
C LEU A 82 40.69 5.91 21.03
N LEU A 83 40.49 7.01 21.76
CA LEU A 83 39.32 7.22 22.59
C LEU A 83 38.30 8.10 21.85
N SER A 84 37.01 7.86 22.03
CA SER A 84 35.96 8.78 21.57
C SER A 84 35.84 10.02 22.45
N GLU A 85 35.07 10.99 21.96
CA GLU A 85 34.76 12.24 22.67
C GLU A 85 34.07 12.05 24.02
N ASP A 86 33.34 10.94 24.20
CA ASP A 86 32.70 10.56 25.48
C ASP A 86 33.69 10.15 26.58
N ASN A 87 34.99 10.07 26.26
CA ASN A 87 36.08 9.58 27.10
C ASN A 87 35.86 8.17 27.68
N ARG A 88 35.03 7.34 27.05
CA ARG A 88 34.69 5.99 27.51
C ARG A 88 34.98 4.91 26.49
N THR A 89 34.71 5.19 25.22
CA THR A 89 34.72 4.15 24.18
C THR A 89 36.03 4.13 23.44
N LEU A 90 36.62 2.94 23.33
CA LEU A 90 37.81 2.73 22.53
C LEU A 90 37.40 2.42 21.10
N TYR A 91 38.13 3.00 20.17
CA TYR A 91 38.01 2.77 18.74
C TYR A 91 39.31 2.22 18.21
N VAL A 92 39.21 1.29 17.27
CA VAL A 92 40.36 0.67 16.64
C VAL A 92 40.29 0.89 15.14
N ARG A 93 41.44 1.16 14.55
CA ARG A 93 41.55 1.48 13.13
C ARG A 93 41.34 0.25 12.26
N ASP A 94 40.52 0.39 11.23
CA ASP A 94 40.25 -0.70 10.30
C ASP A 94 41.41 -0.96 9.35
N VAL A 95 41.46 -2.20 8.86
CA VAL A 95 42.48 -2.68 7.93
C VAL A 95 41.79 -3.38 6.77
N ASP A 96 42.25 -3.10 5.56
CA ASP A 96 41.85 -3.82 4.37
C ASP A 96 42.24 -5.31 4.47
N ARG A 97 41.24 -6.19 4.40
CA ARG A 97 41.39 -7.65 4.45
C ARG A 97 41.61 -8.29 3.07
N SER A 98 41.82 -7.51 2.01
CA SER A 98 42.17 -8.01 0.67
C SER A 98 43.55 -8.69 0.59
N GLY A 99 44.32 -8.68 1.69
CA GLY A 99 45.69 -9.17 1.78
C GLY A 99 46.76 -8.08 1.60
N LYS A 100 46.37 -6.85 1.28
CA LYS A 100 47.28 -5.69 1.20
C LYS A 100 47.59 -5.05 2.56
N ASN A 101 46.81 -5.34 3.60
CA ASN A 101 46.96 -4.83 4.97
C ASN A 101 47.08 -3.29 5.01
N GLN A 102 46.31 -2.59 4.18
CA GLN A 102 46.28 -1.13 4.16
C GLN A 102 45.41 -0.63 5.30
N LEU A 103 45.93 0.35 6.06
CA LEU A 103 45.14 1.02 7.08
C LEU A 103 44.05 1.84 6.39
N LEU A 104 42.80 1.62 6.80
CA LEU A 104 41.66 2.37 6.30
C LEU A 104 41.49 3.66 7.10
N PRO A 105 40.81 4.67 6.54
CA PRO A 105 40.44 5.89 7.27
C PRO A 105 39.33 5.63 8.30
N SER A 106 38.64 4.49 8.21
CA SER A 106 37.54 4.09 9.09
C SER A 106 38.01 3.47 10.42
N TRP A 107 37.11 3.53 11.39
CA TRP A 107 37.33 3.10 12.77
C TRP A 107 36.06 2.42 13.28
N HIS A 108 36.21 1.35 14.06
CA HIS A 108 35.08 0.70 14.72
C HIS A 108 35.22 0.76 16.24
N ALA A 109 34.08 0.87 16.92
CA ALA A 109 34.02 0.86 18.37
C ALA A 109 34.23 -0.57 18.90
N ILE A 110 35.04 -0.71 19.96
CA ILE A 110 35.26 -2.00 20.63
C ILE A 110 34.56 -2.01 22.00
N SER A 111 33.94 -3.14 22.34
CA SER A 111 33.32 -3.32 23.65
C SER A 111 34.36 -3.57 24.73
N THR A 112 35.24 -4.55 24.50
CA THR A 112 36.36 -4.88 25.35
C THR A 112 37.57 -5.32 24.53
N LEU A 113 38.76 -5.14 25.09
CA LEU A 113 40.02 -5.56 24.46
C LEU A 113 40.07 -7.08 24.23
N GLU A 114 39.48 -7.85 25.13
CA GLU A 114 39.50 -9.32 25.07
C GLU A 114 38.79 -9.84 23.82
N ASN A 115 37.68 -9.19 23.45
CA ASN A 115 36.90 -9.58 22.29
C ASN A 115 37.60 -9.17 20.99
N GLU A 116 38.04 -7.91 20.88
CA GLU A 116 38.72 -7.40 19.67
C GLU A 116 40.04 -8.14 19.40
N TYR A 117 40.84 -8.36 20.45
CA TYR A 117 42.18 -8.93 20.31
C TYR A 117 42.26 -10.42 20.62
N HIS A 118 41.11 -11.10 20.70
CA HIS A 118 40.98 -12.55 20.94
C HIS A 118 41.78 -13.06 22.13
N VAL A 119 41.71 -12.37 23.27
CA VAL A 119 42.38 -12.80 24.50
C VAL A 119 41.65 -14.03 25.06
N PRO A 120 42.33 -15.18 25.26
CA PRO A 120 41.71 -16.36 25.84
C PRO A 120 41.16 -16.08 27.23
N GLY A 121 39.98 -16.61 27.57
CA GLY A 121 39.33 -16.33 28.87
C GLY A 121 40.19 -16.66 30.11
N ARG A 122 41.07 -17.66 30.01
CA ARG A 122 42.04 -18.01 31.07
C ARG A 122 43.13 -16.96 31.30
N ASP A 123 43.37 -16.12 30.30
CA ASP A 123 44.40 -15.07 30.27
C ASP A 123 43.77 -13.66 30.33
N ALA A 124 42.43 -13.58 30.45
CA ALA A 124 41.69 -12.32 30.52
C ALA A 124 41.96 -11.59 31.84
N TYR A 125 42.34 -10.32 31.72
CA TYR A 125 42.62 -9.40 32.81
C TYR A 125 42.03 -8.02 32.48
N SER A 126 40.78 -7.82 32.92
CA SER A 126 39.98 -6.64 32.57
C SER A 126 40.61 -5.27 32.89
N PRO A 127 41.50 -5.09 33.90
CA PRO A 127 42.14 -3.80 34.15
C PRO A 127 42.95 -3.24 32.98
N TRP A 128 43.31 -4.06 31.98
CA TRP A 128 43.88 -3.56 30.72
C TRP A 128 42.94 -2.59 29.98
N ASN A 129 41.62 -2.80 30.04
CA ASN A 129 40.64 -1.91 29.42
C ASN A 129 40.72 -0.50 30.03
N ASP A 130 40.71 -0.42 31.36
CA ASP A 130 40.79 0.86 32.07
C ASP A 130 42.16 1.50 31.91
N GLN A 131 43.23 0.69 31.92
CA GLN A 131 44.58 1.16 31.68
C GLN A 131 44.70 1.83 30.30
N LEU A 132 44.26 1.17 29.22
CA LEU A 132 44.33 1.75 27.88
C LEU A 132 43.37 2.93 27.69
N ARG A 133 42.21 2.96 28.36
CA ARG A 133 41.35 4.17 28.37
C ARG A 133 42.07 5.36 29.00
N VAL A 134 42.71 5.16 30.16
CA VAL A 134 43.47 6.22 30.84
C VAL A 134 44.63 6.69 29.96
N GLU A 135 45.36 5.79 29.31
CA GLU A 135 46.44 6.18 28.40
C GLU A 135 45.92 6.88 27.13
N ALA A 136 44.87 6.38 26.51
CA ALA A 136 44.24 7.00 25.34
C ALA A 136 43.66 8.39 25.66
N SER A 137 43.20 8.61 26.89
CA SER A 137 42.73 9.93 27.33
C SER A 137 43.81 11.02 27.29
N LYS A 138 45.10 10.64 27.35
CA LYS A 138 46.24 11.56 27.28
C LYS A 138 46.53 12.04 25.85
N GLN A 139 46.04 11.31 24.84
CA GLN A 139 46.19 11.74 23.45
C GLN A 139 45.31 12.96 23.20
N THR A 140 45.63 13.80 22.21
CA THR A 140 44.79 14.95 21.84
C THR A 140 43.74 14.59 20.79
N ILE A 141 44.06 13.62 19.93
CA ILE A 141 43.18 13.14 18.86
C ILE A 141 42.05 12.31 19.47
N ARG A 142 40.84 12.47 18.94
CA ARG A 142 39.64 11.71 19.33
C ARG A 142 38.93 11.20 18.09
N VAL A 143 38.27 10.06 18.19
CA VAL A 143 37.26 9.69 17.19
C VAL A 143 36.00 10.51 17.47
N ARG A 144 35.63 11.34 16.50
CA ARG A 144 34.50 12.26 16.54
C ARG A 144 33.20 11.55 16.20
N HIS A 145 32.16 11.81 16.97
CA HIS A 145 30.82 11.30 16.70
C HIS A 145 30.17 12.14 15.58
N GLY A 146 30.26 11.65 14.34
CA GLY A 146 29.79 12.38 13.18
C GLY A 146 30.12 11.70 11.86
N ILE A 147 29.82 12.40 10.76
CA ILE A 147 30.02 11.95 9.39
C ILE A 147 31.00 12.91 8.71
N LYS A 148 32.08 12.38 8.14
CA LYS A 148 33.07 13.15 7.39
C LYS A 148 33.06 12.79 5.91
N PHE A 149 33.02 13.80 5.07
CA PHE A 149 33.29 13.78 3.63
C PHE A 149 34.71 14.33 3.40
N ALA A 150 35.21 14.27 2.17
CA ALA A 150 36.58 14.66 1.85
C ALA A 150 36.92 16.13 2.19
N ASP A 151 35.93 17.03 2.15
CA ASP A 151 36.08 18.48 2.34
C ASP A 151 35.13 19.07 3.40
N LYS A 152 34.25 18.26 3.97
CA LYS A 152 33.22 18.71 4.91
C LYS A 152 32.86 17.63 5.92
N ALA A 153 32.59 17.98 7.18
CA ALA A 153 32.14 17.02 8.18
C ALA A 153 30.94 17.58 8.97
N PHE A 154 30.04 16.70 9.38
CA PHE A 154 28.86 17.01 10.17
C PHE A 154 28.95 16.31 11.51
N LEU A 155 28.76 17.06 12.59
CA LEU A 155 28.80 16.56 13.96
C LEU A 155 27.98 17.47 14.86
N ARG A 156 27.77 17.02 16.10
CA ARG A 156 26.99 17.77 17.08
C ARG A 156 27.91 18.52 18.04
N PHE A 157 27.77 19.84 18.10
CA PHE A 157 28.40 20.70 19.11
C PHE A 157 27.32 21.40 19.94
N ASN A 158 27.41 21.31 21.27
CA ASN A 158 26.47 21.94 22.21
C ASN A 158 24.99 21.70 21.88
N GLY A 159 24.63 20.46 21.53
CA GLY A 159 23.26 20.09 21.22
C GLY A 159 22.75 20.60 19.86
N LYS A 160 23.62 21.07 18.97
CA LYS A 160 23.27 21.46 17.59
C LYS A 160 24.14 20.75 16.56
N VAL A 161 23.53 20.34 15.46
CA VAL A 161 24.27 19.83 14.30
C VAL A 161 24.93 21.01 13.59
N VAL A 162 26.24 20.90 13.38
CA VAL A 162 27.02 21.89 12.64
C VAL A 162 27.84 21.18 11.58
N ASP A 163 28.12 21.90 10.51
CA ASP A 163 29.10 21.51 9.52
C ASP A 163 30.44 22.22 9.76
N ILE A 164 31.53 21.50 9.55
CA ILE A 164 32.90 21.99 9.63
C ILE A 164 33.66 21.64 8.35
N ASP A 165 34.69 22.42 8.04
CA ASP A 165 35.58 22.22 6.90
C ASP A 165 37.05 22.10 7.36
N ASN A 166 37.97 22.05 6.40
CA ASN A 166 39.42 21.96 6.65
C ASN A 166 39.99 23.08 7.54
N ASN A 167 39.28 24.20 7.73
CA ASN A 167 39.73 25.30 8.59
C ASN A 167 39.48 25.01 10.07
N SER A 168 38.60 24.05 10.38
CA SER A 168 38.35 23.61 11.75
C SER A 168 39.50 22.75 12.28
N PRO A 169 39.99 22.99 13.51
CA PRO A 169 41.00 22.13 14.12
C PRO A 169 40.52 20.69 14.31
N TYR A 170 39.22 20.46 14.32
CA TYR A 170 38.59 19.15 14.52
C TYR A 170 38.42 18.36 13.22
N PHE A 171 38.61 18.98 12.05
CA PHE A 171 38.40 18.31 10.78
C PHE A 171 39.40 17.17 10.54
N ASN A 172 40.64 17.33 11.02
CA ASN A 172 41.69 16.33 10.85
C ASN A 172 41.56 15.15 11.82
N ASP A 173 40.68 15.22 12.80
CA ASP A 173 40.38 14.09 13.67
C ASP A 173 39.66 12.98 12.87
N PRO A 174 39.79 11.71 13.29
CA PRO A 174 38.98 10.63 12.73
C PRO A 174 37.51 10.75 13.09
N PHE A 175 36.64 10.24 12.21
CA PHE A 175 35.19 10.19 12.41
C PHE A 175 34.69 8.75 12.33
N GLU A 176 33.59 8.44 13.02
CA GLU A 176 32.97 7.11 12.99
C GLU A 176 32.56 6.69 11.56
N VAL A 177 32.11 7.65 10.74
CA VAL A 177 31.87 7.44 9.32
C VAL A 177 32.68 8.45 8.52
N THR A 178 33.52 7.94 7.61
CA THR A 178 34.30 8.75 6.68
C THR A 178 34.05 8.27 5.26
N LEU A 179 33.79 9.21 4.35
CA LEU A 179 33.56 9.00 2.93
C LEU A 179 34.61 9.79 2.13
N ASP A 180 35.18 9.16 1.11
CA ASP A 180 36.20 9.78 0.25
C ASP A 180 35.61 10.76 -0.79
N SER A 181 34.27 10.82 -0.90
CA SER A 181 33.59 11.77 -1.77
C SER A 181 33.59 13.18 -1.18
N LYS A 182 33.71 14.19 -2.04
CA LYS A 182 33.44 15.58 -1.66
C LYS A 182 31.95 15.80 -1.44
N PHE A 183 31.60 16.76 -0.60
CA PHE A 183 30.22 17.13 -0.36
C PHE A 183 29.64 17.85 -1.58
N ASP A 184 28.51 17.35 -2.10
CA ASP A 184 27.86 17.87 -3.29
C ASP A 184 26.36 18.13 -3.02
N TYR A 185 25.96 19.40 -3.13
CA TYR A 185 24.60 19.84 -2.88
C TYR A 185 23.61 19.35 -3.95
N ASP A 186 24.04 19.26 -5.22
CA ASP A 186 23.19 18.80 -6.32
C ASP A 186 22.93 17.29 -6.21
N LEU A 187 23.93 16.51 -5.80
CA LEU A 187 23.76 15.09 -5.52
C LEU A 187 22.84 14.86 -4.30
N ALA A 188 22.96 15.68 -3.27
CA ALA A 188 22.07 15.63 -2.11
C ALA A 188 20.61 15.92 -2.51
N GLU A 189 20.38 16.94 -3.34
CA GLU A 189 19.03 17.26 -3.84
C GLU A 189 18.47 16.14 -4.71
N LYS A 190 19.27 15.57 -5.62
CA LYS A 190 18.87 14.40 -6.43
C LYS A 190 18.52 13.20 -5.56
N ALA A 191 19.30 12.92 -4.53
CA ALA A 191 18.98 11.86 -3.58
C ALA A 191 17.63 12.11 -2.89
N MET A 192 17.37 13.35 -2.47
CA MET A 192 16.09 13.73 -1.87
C MET A 192 14.91 13.55 -2.84
N ARG A 193 15.09 13.85 -4.13
CA ARG A 193 14.08 13.59 -5.17
C ARG A 193 13.77 12.10 -5.33
N PHE A 194 14.79 11.23 -5.28
CA PHE A 194 14.56 9.77 -5.28
C PHE A 194 13.82 9.31 -4.02
N LEU A 195 14.15 9.87 -2.85
CA LEU A 195 13.45 9.54 -1.61
C LEU A 195 11.98 9.96 -1.68
N PHE A 196 11.69 11.14 -2.22
CA PHE A 196 10.33 11.61 -2.49
C PHE A 196 9.61 10.72 -3.50
N ASP A 197 10.30 10.28 -4.56
CA ASP A 197 9.70 9.40 -5.55
C ASP A 197 9.24 8.07 -4.93
N VAL A 198 10.03 7.45 -4.06
CA VAL A 198 9.70 6.15 -3.46
C VAL A 198 8.71 6.22 -2.28
N THR A 199 8.36 7.41 -1.80
CA THR A 199 7.43 7.61 -0.65
C THR A 199 6.14 8.31 -1.06
N VAL A 200 5.06 8.11 -0.32
CA VAL A 200 3.73 8.66 -0.66
C VAL A 200 3.66 10.18 -0.51
N ASP A 201 4.35 10.75 0.47
CA ASP A 201 4.30 12.18 0.79
C ASP A 201 5.67 12.75 1.20
N GLU A 202 5.77 14.08 1.26
CA GLU A 202 6.99 14.79 1.65
C GLU A 202 7.44 14.45 3.08
N LYS A 203 6.49 14.21 4.00
CA LYS A 203 6.77 13.88 5.40
C LYS A 203 7.47 12.52 5.52
N SER A 204 6.99 11.53 4.77
CA SER A 204 7.58 10.20 4.65
C SER A 204 8.96 10.29 4.01
N ALA A 205 9.11 11.10 2.95
CA ALA A 205 10.40 11.34 2.31
C ALA A 205 11.41 11.94 3.29
N ALA A 206 11.02 12.97 4.04
CA ALA A 206 11.86 13.62 5.05
C ALA A 206 12.25 12.66 6.17
N ASN A 207 11.30 11.87 6.69
CA ASN A 207 11.58 10.82 7.68
C ASN A 207 12.56 9.76 7.14
N LEU A 208 12.37 9.30 5.91
CA LEU A 208 13.27 8.35 5.26
C LEU A 208 14.67 8.94 5.05
N CYS A 209 14.76 10.21 4.66
CA CYS A 209 16.02 10.93 4.52
C CYS A 209 16.74 11.05 5.87
N ARG A 210 16.03 11.41 6.94
CA ARG A 210 16.56 11.55 8.31
C ARG A 210 17.24 10.28 8.82
N MET A 211 16.70 9.12 8.45
CA MET A 211 17.20 7.79 8.85
C MET A 211 18.70 7.61 8.63
N PHE A 212 19.23 8.05 7.49
CA PHE A 212 20.61 7.76 7.09
C PHE A 212 21.64 8.33 8.09
N ALA A 213 21.53 9.58 8.53
CA ALA A 213 22.47 10.18 9.47
C ALA A 213 22.05 10.09 10.95
N THR A 214 20.92 9.46 11.26
CA THR A 214 20.39 9.39 12.64
C THR A 214 21.40 8.84 13.66
N PRO A 215 22.12 7.73 13.44
CA PRO A 215 22.97 7.16 14.49
C PRO A 215 24.09 8.07 15.00
N LEU A 216 24.43 9.11 14.21
CA LEU A 216 25.57 10.00 14.40
C LEU A 216 25.15 11.44 14.71
N LEU A 217 23.97 11.85 14.25
CA LEU A 217 23.49 13.22 14.41
C LEU A 217 22.34 13.34 15.42
N GLU A 218 21.69 12.26 15.85
CA GLU A 218 20.65 12.29 16.89
C GLU A 218 21.25 12.70 18.26
N ASP A 219 20.54 13.54 19.03
CA ASP A 219 21.03 14.05 20.32
C ASP A 219 21.01 12.98 21.44
N TYR A 220 19.95 12.17 21.47
CA TYR A 220 19.77 11.04 22.38
C TYR A 220 19.16 9.89 21.61
N LYS A 221 19.55 8.64 21.88
CA LYS A 221 18.98 7.50 21.16
C LYS A 221 17.54 7.25 21.57
N HIS A 222 16.61 7.43 20.64
CA HIS A 222 15.21 7.12 20.82
C HIS A 222 14.45 6.87 19.52
N LEU A 223 14.99 7.24 18.36
CA LEU A 223 14.32 7.04 17.07
C LEU A 223 14.52 5.62 16.52
N THR A 224 13.40 4.95 16.25
CA THR A 224 13.28 3.70 15.50
C THR A 224 12.46 3.98 14.25
N TYR A 225 12.96 3.62 13.08
CA TYR A 225 12.27 3.84 11.82
C TYR A 225 11.46 2.61 11.41
N VAL A 226 10.26 2.85 10.89
CA VAL A 226 9.37 1.81 10.37
C VAL A 226 8.99 2.16 8.94
N LEU A 227 9.53 1.40 8.00
CA LEU A 227 9.27 1.53 6.56
C LEU A 227 8.12 0.61 6.19
N TYR A 228 6.97 1.20 5.87
CA TYR A 228 5.75 0.46 5.53
C TYR A 228 5.36 0.65 4.07
N GLY A 229 4.97 -0.45 3.42
CA GLY A 229 4.36 -0.51 2.10
C GLY A 229 4.31 -1.95 1.60
N ASP A 230 3.70 -2.22 0.46
CA ASP A 230 3.68 -3.56 -0.13
C ASP A 230 5.10 -4.06 -0.56
N GLY A 231 5.16 -5.31 -0.99
CA GLY A 231 6.40 -5.92 -1.46
C GLY A 231 6.84 -5.33 -2.80
N GLY A 232 8.09 -4.85 -2.89
CA GLY A 232 8.67 -4.34 -4.14
C GLY A 232 8.96 -2.84 -4.18
N ASN A 233 8.62 -2.08 -3.13
CA ASN A 233 8.67 -0.60 -3.15
C ASN A 233 10.05 0.03 -2.88
N GLY A 234 11.13 -0.67 -3.22
CA GLY A 234 12.48 -0.13 -3.06
C GLY A 234 13.02 -0.07 -1.61
N LYS A 235 12.28 -0.54 -0.59
CA LYS A 235 12.75 -0.67 0.80
C LYS A 235 14.10 -1.41 0.87
N GLY A 236 14.11 -2.63 0.32
CA GLY A 236 15.32 -3.45 0.24
C GLY A 236 16.41 -2.83 -0.63
N ILE A 237 16.08 -2.05 -1.66
CA ILE A 237 17.07 -1.36 -2.50
C ILE A 237 17.88 -0.36 -1.67
N LEU A 238 17.21 0.45 -0.85
CA LEU A 238 17.84 1.46 -0.01
C LEU A 238 18.65 0.84 1.15
N LEU A 239 18.09 -0.16 1.84
CA LEU A 239 18.79 -0.85 2.93
C LEU A 239 20.05 -1.59 2.43
N ASN A 240 19.95 -2.27 1.29
CA ASN A 240 21.12 -2.91 0.67
C ASN A 240 22.17 -1.90 0.20
N THR A 241 21.76 -0.69 -0.21
CA THR A 241 22.71 0.39 -0.57
C THR A 241 23.54 0.82 0.64
N LEU A 242 22.87 0.99 1.78
CA LEU A 242 23.52 1.33 3.05
C LEU A 242 24.48 0.20 3.49
N ALA A 243 24.03 -1.05 3.44
CA ALA A 243 24.81 -2.22 3.85
C ALA A 243 26.04 -2.47 2.99
N SER A 244 25.91 -2.32 1.66
CA SER A 244 27.03 -2.50 0.73
C SER A 244 28.04 -1.35 0.77
N SER A 245 27.61 -0.13 1.07
CA SER A 245 28.49 1.04 1.11
C SER A 245 29.25 1.17 2.43
N LEU A 246 28.70 0.67 3.55
CA LEU A 246 29.27 0.78 4.89
C LEU A 246 29.39 -0.60 5.57
N PRO A 247 30.21 -1.51 5.01
CA PRO A 247 30.36 -2.86 5.55
C PRO A 247 30.91 -2.81 6.98
N GLY A 248 30.35 -3.65 7.87
CA GLY A 248 30.75 -3.71 9.28
C GLY A 248 30.09 -2.66 10.19
N LEU A 249 29.46 -1.63 9.62
CA LEU A 249 28.66 -0.65 10.38
C LEU A 249 27.15 -0.95 10.32
N THR A 250 26.74 -1.94 9.51
CA THR A 250 25.35 -2.36 9.36
C THR A 250 25.15 -3.82 9.79
N SER A 251 24.02 -4.12 10.42
CA SER A 251 23.63 -5.49 10.78
C SER A 251 22.19 -5.81 10.36
N SER A 252 22.00 -6.93 9.68
CA SER A 252 20.68 -7.53 9.47
C SER A 252 20.27 -8.35 10.70
N VAL A 253 19.12 -8.04 11.26
CA VAL A 253 18.60 -8.62 12.50
C VAL A 253 17.17 -9.11 12.33
N ASP A 254 16.81 -10.10 13.14
CA ASP A 254 15.44 -10.62 13.21
C ASP A 254 14.77 -10.08 14.47
N SER A 255 13.82 -9.15 14.30
CA SER A 255 13.13 -8.52 15.42
C SER A 255 12.34 -9.53 16.27
N GLN A 256 11.87 -10.65 15.73
CA GLN A 256 11.19 -11.66 16.52
C GLN A 256 12.15 -12.44 17.43
N LYS A 257 13.34 -12.76 16.92
CA LYS A 257 14.38 -13.48 17.69
C LYS A 257 15.04 -12.60 18.75
N ILE A 258 15.26 -11.33 18.44
CA ILE A 258 15.71 -10.28 19.38
C ILE A 258 14.77 -10.21 20.60
N LEU A 259 13.51 -10.61 20.45
CA LEU A 259 12.46 -10.42 21.45
C LEU A 259 12.00 -11.72 22.14
N GLY A 260 12.70 -12.84 21.91
CA GLY A 260 12.46 -14.12 22.60
C GLY A 260 11.27 -14.93 22.06
N GLY A 261 10.90 -14.73 20.78
CA GLY A 261 9.79 -15.43 20.12
C GLY A 261 8.40 -15.08 20.68
N ARG A 262 7.35 -15.78 20.24
CA ARG A 262 5.93 -15.53 20.60
C ARG A 262 5.59 -15.62 22.11
N ARG A 263 6.52 -16.08 22.96
CA ARG A 263 6.33 -16.24 24.42
C ARG A 263 7.34 -15.45 25.27
N GLY A 264 8.19 -14.60 24.67
CA GLY A 264 9.12 -13.74 25.42
C GLY A 264 10.15 -14.49 26.28
N SER A 265 10.43 -15.76 25.96
CA SER A 265 11.45 -16.53 26.69
C SER A 265 12.81 -16.20 26.09
N GLY A 266 13.48 -15.19 26.65
CA GLY A 266 14.86 -14.83 26.30
C GLY A 266 15.77 -16.05 26.41
N GLY A 267 16.29 -16.50 25.28
CA GLY A 267 17.14 -17.68 25.15
C GLY A 267 18.48 -17.37 24.49
N PHE A 268 19.22 -18.43 24.16
CA PHE A 268 20.52 -18.32 23.49
C PHE A 268 20.43 -17.65 22.11
N ASP A 269 19.35 -17.90 21.35
CA ASP A 269 19.10 -17.27 20.05
C ASP A 269 18.94 -15.74 20.17
N THR A 270 18.27 -15.27 21.24
CA THR A 270 18.15 -13.84 21.53
C THR A 270 19.51 -13.23 21.84
N GLN A 271 20.33 -13.89 22.64
CA GLN A 271 21.68 -13.41 22.97
C GLN A 271 22.63 -13.41 21.76
N GLN A 272 22.45 -14.32 20.81
CA GLN A 272 23.19 -14.31 19.54
C GLN A 272 22.77 -13.17 18.62
N GLU A 273 21.46 -12.97 18.43
CA GLU A 273 20.95 -11.87 17.60
C GLU A 273 21.33 -10.49 18.19
N MET A 274 21.28 -10.34 19.52
CA MET A 274 21.84 -9.15 20.20
C MET A 274 23.32 -8.94 19.89
N GLY A 275 24.10 -10.02 19.74
CA GLY A 275 25.53 -9.95 19.43
C GLY A 275 25.86 -9.37 18.05
N LYS A 276 24.87 -9.23 17.15
CA LYS A 276 25.02 -8.55 15.85
C LYS A 276 24.98 -7.02 15.96
N LEU A 277 24.45 -6.50 17.06
CA LEU A 277 24.35 -5.04 17.30
C LEU A 277 25.67 -4.45 17.80
N ILE A 278 26.63 -5.29 18.19
CA ILE A 278 27.95 -4.86 18.66
C ILE A 278 28.71 -4.26 17.47
N GLY A 279 29.08 -2.98 17.57
CA GLY A 279 29.83 -2.26 16.54
C GLY A 279 28.97 -1.67 15.40
N SER A 280 27.71 -2.07 15.31
CA SER A 280 26.79 -1.61 14.26
C SER A 280 26.18 -0.23 14.59
N LEU A 281 26.10 0.64 13.58
CA LEU A 281 25.40 1.93 13.61
C LEU A 281 23.99 1.85 13.03
N TRP A 282 23.73 0.93 12.10
CA TRP A 282 22.39 0.66 11.60
C TRP A 282 22.05 -0.82 11.80
N ALA A 283 20.89 -1.09 12.38
CA ALA A 283 20.36 -2.43 12.52
C ALA A 283 19.00 -2.49 11.84
N PHE A 284 18.83 -3.39 10.88
CA PHE A 284 17.59 -3.48 10.12
C PHE A 284 17.02 -4.89 10.04
N ASP A 285 15.69 -4.95 10.11
CA ASP A 285 14.88 -6.14 9.83
C ASP A 285 14.18 -5.93 8.49
N GLU A 286 14.57 -6.69 7.46
CA GLU A 286 14.11 -6.49 6.08
C GLU A 286 12.75 -7.14 5.82
N ASP A 287 12.35 -8.13 6.63
CA ASP A 287 11.17 -8.98 6.43
C ASP A 287 10.37 -9.13 7.74
N ALA A 288 10.17 -8.02 8.46
CA ALA A 288 9.40 -8.05 9.69
C ALA A 288 7.93 -8.36 9.39
N ASP A 289 7.41 -9.41 10.02
CA ASP A 289 5.98 -9.71 10.08
C ASP A 289 5.25 -8.66 10.97
N THR A 290 4.00 -8.92 11.36
CA THR A 290 3.19 -8.04 12.19
C THR A 290 3.92 -7.75 13.51
N ILE A 291 4.34 -6.49 13.69
CA ILE A 291 4.97 -6.04 14.93
C ILE A 291 3.88 -5.94 16.01
N THR A 292 3.99 -6.76 17.06
CA THR A 292 3.06 -6.76 18.19
C THR A 292 3.40 -5.67 19.21
N LEU A 293 2.45 -5.33 20.09
CA LEU A 293 2.66 -4.32 21.14
C LEU A 293 3.77 -4.73 22.14
N ASP A 294 3.88 -6.02 22.43
CA ASP A 294 4.93 -6.55 23.31
C ASP A 294 6.31 -6.39 22.66
N GLN A 295 6.39 -6.58 21.34
CA GLN A 295 7.62 -6.37 20.59
C GLN A 295 8.04 -4.90 20.57
N LEU A 296 7.09 -3.98 20.40
CA LEU A 296 7.37 -2.53 20.50
C LEU A 296 7.87 -2.12 21.89
N THR A 297 7.33 -2.72 22.95
CA THR A 297 7.77 -2.45 24.33
C THR A 297 9.19 -2.94 24.60
N ALA A 298 9.57 -4.06 24.00
CA ALA A 298 10.91 -4.60 24.14
C ALA A 298 11.93 -3.90 23.22
N LEU A 299 11.55 -3.52 22.00
CA LEU A 299 12.31 -2.59 21.15
C LEU A 299 12.55 -1.27 21.88
N LYS A 300 11.60 -0.80 22.68
CA LYS A 300 11.76 0.38 23.53
C LYS A 300 12.91 0.25 24.53
N LYS A 301 13.18 -0.92 25.12
CA LYS A 301 14.32 -1.11 26.03
C LYS A 301 15.67 -1.02 25.28
N ILE A 302 15.68 -1.52 24.05
CA ILE A 302 16.88 -1.51 23.22
C ILE A 302 17.13 -0.09 22.68
N SER A 303 16.07 0.63 22.29
CA SER A 303 16.18 2.00 21.79
C SER A 303 16.46 3.04 22.88
N THR A 304 16.17 2.76 24.16
CA THR A 304 16.53 3.66 25.29
C THR A 304 18.01 3.64 25.66
N GLY A 305 18.82 2.78 25.03
CA GLY A 305 20.24 2.66 25.35
C GLY A 305 20.51 1.93 26.68
N ASP A 306 19.59 1.07 27.11
CA ASP A 306 19.84 0.19 28.26
C ASP A 306 20.93 -0.84 27.91
N SER A 307 21.71 -1.26 28.91
CA SER A 307 22.71 -2.32 28.71
C SER A 307 22.02 -3.64 28.39
N VAL A 308 22.46 -4.29 27.30
CA VAL A 308 21.96 -5.59 26.85
C VAL A 308 23.09 -6.62 26.89
N THR A 309 22.75 -7.88 27.11
CA THR A 309 23.72 -8.97 27.18
C THR A 309 23.62 -9.85 25.94
N ALA A 310 24.75 -10.02 25.24
CA ALA A 310 24.90 -10.91 24.11
C ALA A 310 25.88 -12.05 24.43
N ARG A 311 25.72 -13.18 23.74
CA ARG A 311 26.60 -14.35 23.89
C ARG A 311 26.69 -15.08 22.55
N ARG A 312 27.90 -15.21 22.00
CA ARG A 312 28.17 -16.00 20.80
C ARG A 312 28.51 -17.45 21.17
N ILE A 313 28.41 -18.36 20.20
CA ILE A 313 28.77 -19.76 20.38
C ILE A 313 30.24 -19.85 20.81
N GLN A 314 30.50 -20.60 21.88
CA GLN A 314 31.84 -20.80 22.48
C GLN A 314 32.51 -19.54 23.07
N GLU A 315 31.78 -18.43 23.18
CA GLU A 315 32.27 -17.20 23.81
C GLU A 315 31.58 -16.91 25.16
N ASN A 316 32.22 -16.05 25.94
CA ASN A 316 31.63 -15.53 27.18
C ASN A 316 30.52 -14.53 26.87
N ALA A 317 29.56 -14.39 27.80
CA ALA A 317 28.54 -13.36 27.69
C ALA A 317 29.17 -11.97 27.85
N VAL A 318 28.79 -11.03 26.99
CA VAL A 318 29.26 -9.64 27.00
C VAL A 318 28.06 -8.71 27.16
N SER A 319 28.13 -7.81 28.12
CA SER A 319 27.15 -6.73 28.29
C SER A 319 27.64 -5.47 27.57
N PHE A 320 26.79 -4.84 26.76
CA PHE A 320 27.10 -3.63 26.00
C PHE A 320 25.86 -2.75 25.84
N ILE A 321 26.07 -1.48 25.48
CA ILE A 321 24.99 -0.54 25.18
C ILE A 321 24.87 -0.44 23.65
N PRO A 322 23.72 -0.83 23.05
CA PRO A 322 23.50 -0.73 21.61
C PRO A 322 23.62 0.71 21.12
N ARG A 323 24.33 0.88 20.01
CA ARG A 323 24.52 2.18 19.36
C ARG A 323 23.77 2.31 18.04
N CYS A 324 23.18 1.24 17.54
CA CYS A 324 22.52 1.26 16.27
C CYS A 324 21.17 1.98 16.32
N THR A 325 20.85 2.71 15.26
CA THR A 325 19.46 3.06 14.94
C THR A 325 18.77 1.81 14.37
N PHE A 326 17.58 1.51 14.89
CA PHE A 326 16.76 0.40 14.41
C PHE A 326 15.87 0.83 13.24
N ILE A 327 15.85 0.01 12.20
CA ILE A 327 15.00 0.20 11.02
C ILE A 327 14.21 -1.09 10.79
N ILE A 328 12.91 -0.97 10.63
CA ILE A 328 12.04 -2.12 10.43
C ILE A 328 11.31 -1.94 9.10
N ALA A 329 11.60 -2.79 8.13
CA ALA A 329 10.83 -2.86 6.90
C ALA A 329 9.73 -3.93 7.08
N THR A 330 8.48 -3.54 6.84
CA THR A 330 7.35 -4.46 6.96
C THR A 330 6.30 -4.19 5.90
N ASN A 331 5.68 -5.27 5.43
CA ASN A 331 4.53 -5.23 4.54
C ASN A 331 3.20 -5.35 5.30
N ASN A 332 3.26 -5.68 6.59
CA ASN A 332 2.07 -5.92 7.40
C ASN A 332 1.72 -4.69 8.25
N PRO A 333 0.42 -4.39 8.43
CA PRO A 333 0.01 -3.21 9.18
C PRO A 333 0.53 -3.27 10.60
N VAL A 334 1.20 -2.18 11.02
CA VAL A 334 1.78 -2.06 12.35
C VAL A 334 0.68 -1.65 13.33
N ILE A 335 0.55 -2.39 14.44
CA ILE A 335 -0.42 -2.08 15.49
C ILE A 335 0.01 -0.76 16.16
N THR A 336 -0.72 0.32 15.89
CA THR A 336 -0.41 1.68 16.37
C THR A 336 -1.22 2.11 17.59
N ALA A 337 -1.82 1.17 18.32
CA ALA A 337 -2.43 1.40 19.63
C ALA A 337 -1.34 1.73 20.67
N MET A 338 -0.77 2.92 20.56
CA MET A 338 0.48 3.33 21.20
C MET A 338 0.19 4.28 22.36
N SER A 339 0.93 4.13 23.46
CA SER A 339 1.02 5.18 24.48
C SER A 339 1.86 6.36 23.96
N ASN A 340 1.63 7.58 24.48
CA ASN A 340 2.39 8.79 24.10
C ASN A 340 3.92 8.62 24.19
N ALA A 341 4.40 7.73 25.08
CA ALA A 341 5.82 7.46 25.26
C ALA A 341 6.44 6.62 24.12
N ILE A 342 5.64 5.83 23.41
CA ILE A 342 6.09 5.03 22.26
C ILE A 342 5.93 5.85 20.97
N TYR A 343 4.90 6.69 20.88
CA TYR A 343 4.66 7.58 19.73
C TYR A 343 5.85 8.48 19.40
N ARG A 344 6.58 9.00 20.40
CA ARG A 344 7.75 9.88 20.21
C ARG A 344 9.02 9.16 19.74
N ARG A 345 8.99 7.83 19.63
CA ARG A 345 10.17 6.98 19.36
C ARG A 345 10.09 6.27 18.02
N PHE A 346 8.88 5.99 17.54
CA PHE A 346 8.68 5.33 16.27
C PHE A 346 8.40 6.36 15.19
N VAL A 347 9.29 6.41 14.20
CA VAL A 347 9.20 7.28 13.04
C VAL A 347 8.71 6.44 11.88
N TYR A 348 7.52 6.77 11.38
CA TYR A 348 6.90 6.03 10.29
C TYR A 348 7.25 6.65 8.95
N VAL A 349 7.45 5.79 7.96
CA VAL A 349 7.67 6.14 6.55
C VAL A 349 6.70 5.33 5.72
N ARG A 350 5.84 6.02 4.94
CA ARG A 350 4.96 5.37 3.98
C ARG A 350 5.62 5.34 2.61
N MET A 351 5.99 4.15 2.16
CA MET A 351 6.50 3.89 0.81
C MET A 351 5.34 3.90 -0.19
N LYS A 352 5.56 4.29 -1.46
CA LYS A 352 4.55 4.13 -2.52
C LYS A 352 4.39 2.67 -2.90
N ASP A 353 3.16 2.20 -3.04
CA ASP A 353 2.82 0.83 -3.42
C ASP A 353 2.74 0.62 -4.93
N ASN A 354 2.59 -0.64 -5.36
CA ASN A 354 2.36 -1.05 -6.75
C ASN A 354 3.43 -0.54 -7.74
N ARG A 355 4.67 -0.34 -7.26
CA ARG A 355 5.79 0.13 -8.08
C ARG A 355 6.33 -0.99 -8.96
N LYS A 356 6.54 -0.72 -10.25
CA LYS A 356 7.15 -1.71 -11.16
C LYS A 356 8.68 -1.71 -11.02
N PRO A 357 9.37 -2.85 -11.18
CA PRO A 357 10.83 -2.92 -11.13
C PRO A 357 11.54 -1.94 -12.08
N ALA A 358 10.97 -1.68 -13.26
CA ALA A 358 11.53 -0.76 -14.25
C ALA A 358 11.59 0.69 -13.76
N GLU A 359 10.69 1.09 -12.85
CA GLU A 359 10.64 2.45 -12.30
C GLU A 359 11.81 2.73 -11.34
N PHE A 360 12.53 1.68 -10.90
CA PHE A 360 13.71 1.83 -10.05
C PHE A 360 15.02 1.89 -10.83
N ALA A 361 15.00 1.86 -12.18
CA ALA A 361 16.22 1.82 -12.99
C ALA A 361 17.17 3.00 -12.68
N ASP A 362 16.63 4.21 -12.61
CA ASP A 362 17.42 5.41 -12.32
C ASP A 362 17.98 5.40 -10.90
N LEU A 363 17.19 4.95 -9.91
CA LEU A 363 17.65 4.79 -8.54
C LEU A 363 18.75 3.73 -8.43
N LEU A 364 18.60 2.61 -9.15
CA LEU A 364 19.56 1.51 -9.17
C LEU A 364 20.90 1.93 -9.78
N GLU A 365 20.87 2.72 -10.86
CA GLU A 365 22.09 3.27 -11.46
C GLU A 365 22.70 4.34 -10.55
N PHE A 366 21.90 5.24 -9.98
CA PHE A 366 22.36 6.26 -9.05
C PHE A 366 23.10 5.67 -7.84
N ARG A 367 22.54 4.62 -7.20
CA ARG A 367 23.21 3.94 -6.09
C ARG A 367 24.47 3.19 -6.52
N LYS A 368 24.51 2.69 -7.76
CA LYS A 368 25.67 1.95 -8.28
C LYS A 368 26.83 2.90 -8.54
N THR A 369 26.55 4.12 -9.00
CA THR A 369 27.56 5.15 -9.25
C THR A 369 28.08 5.78 -7.95
N TYR A 370 27.19 6.16 -7.04
CA TYR A 370 27.54 7.01 -5.89
C TYR A 370 27.43 6.32 -4.53
N GLY A 371 26.92 5.09 -4.48
CA GLY A 371 26.68 4.38 -3.22
C GLY A 371 25.68 5.12 -2.33
N VAL A 372 25.93 5.06 -1.02
CA VAL A 372 25.11 5.75 -0.01
C VAL A 372 25.44 7.24 0.16
N ALA A 373 26.56 7.71 -0.39
CA ALA A 373 27.09 9.04 -0.06
C ALA A 373 26.08 10.18 -0.31
N PRO A 374 25.37 10.26 -1.46
CA PRO A 374 24.37 11.30 -1.67
C PRO A 374 23.20 11.27 -0.68
N PHE A 375 22.77 10.08 -0.25
CA PHE A 375 21.70 9.93 0.75
C PHE A 375 22.16 10.40 2.13
N LEU A 376 23.42 10.15 2.50
CA LEU A 376 24.00 10.72 3.72
C LEU A 376 24.16 12.23 3.63
N MET A 377 24.54 12.78 2.47
CA MET A 377 24.61 14.24 2.27
C MET A 377 23.24 14.89 2.47
N ALA A 378 22.19 14.34 1.83
CA ALA A 378 20.82 14.80 1.99
C ALA A 378 20.37 14.74 3.45
N SER A 379 20.68 13.64 4.14
CA SER A 379 20.36 13.47 5.55
C SER A 379 21.08 14.49 6.44
N CYS A 380 22.37 14.74 6.21
CA CYS A 380 23.15 15.74 6.94
C CYS A 380 22.55 17.15 6.78
N LEU A 381 22.13 17.52 5.57
CA LEU A 381 21.43 18.79 5.31
C LEU A 381 20.11 18.87 6.07
N LEU A 382 19.31 17.80 6.02
CA LEU A 382 18.02 17.74 6.72
C LEU A 382 18.21 17.94 8.23
N TRP A 383 19.16 17.24 8.85
CA TRP A 383 19.48 17.39 10.28
C TRP A 383 19.98 18.79 10.65
N SER A 384 20.79 19.41 9.78
CA SER A 384 21.31 20.77 9.99
C SER A 384 20.23 21.84 9.83
N GLN A 385 19.32 21.69 8.87
CA GLN A 385 18.34 22.72 8.49
C GLN A 385 16.99 22.58 9.21
N GLN A 386 16.50 21.35 9.39
CA GLN A 386 15.16 21.07 9.91
C GLN A 386 15.16 20.62 11.39
N GLY A 387 16.33 20.53 12.01
CA GLY A 387 16.47 20.21 13.45
C GLY A 387 16.18 18.74 13.78
N ASN A 388 15.80 18.48 15.03
CA ASN A 388 15.75 17.11 15.58
C ASN A 388 14.42 16.38 15.41
N GLU A 389 13.32 17.11 15.18
CA GLU A 389 11.97 16.51 15.23
C GLU A 389 11.62 15.83 13.89
N PRO A 390 11.24 14.54 13.90
CA PRO A 390 10.67 13.87 12.74
C PRO A 390 9.17 14.19 12.60
N HIS A 391 8.60 13.85 11.45
CA HIS A 391 7.16 13.95 11.22
C HIS A 391 6.46 12.74 11.84
N TYR A 392 5.86 12.91 13.03
CA TYR A 392 5.15 11.83 13.72
C TYR A 392 3.74 11.54 13.16
N ASP A 393 3.23 12.42 12.31
CA ASP A 393 1.86 12.42 11.77
C ASP A 393 1.73 11.73 10.40
N VAL A 394 2.70 10.91 10.01
CA VAL A 394 2.63 10.09 8.77
C VAL A 394 1.52 9.04 8.89
N SER A 395 0.61 9.02 7.91
CA SER A 395 -0.43 8.00 7.81
C SER A 395 0.12 6.72 7.18
N ILE A 396 -0.14 5.57 7.80
CA ILE A 396 0.39 4.28 7.37
C ILE A 396 -0.61 3.54 6.46
N GLY A 397 -1.91 3.74 6.62
CA GLY A 397 -2.90 3.05 5.81
C GLY A 397 -3.31 3.84 4.57
N ALA A 398 -3.45 3.15 3.43
CA ALA A 398 -4.06 3.70 2.22
C ALA A 398 -5.56 3.38 2.19
N ALA A 399 -6.37 4.29 1.63
CA ALA A 399 -7.81 4.06 1.46
C ALA A 399 -8.12 2.94 0.46
N ALA A 400 -7.23 2.71 -0.52
CA ALA A 400 -7.35 1.62 -1.48
C ALA A 400 -7.10 0.22 -0.87
N ASP A 401 -6.46 0.14 0.31
CA ASP A 401 -6.11 -1.14 0.97
C ASP A 401 -7.10 -1.52 2.07
N LEU A 402 -8.36 -1.07 1.98
CA LEU A 402 -9.39 -1.44 2.95
C LEU A 402 -9.94 -2.83 2.61
N SER A 403 -9.87 -3.74 3.59
CA SER A 403 -10.67 -4.98 3.50
C SER A 403 -12.16 -4.66 3.52
N GLU A 404 -13.03 -5.57 3.05
CA GLU A 404 -14.49 -5.39 3.07
C GLU A 404 -15.02 -5.02 4.46
N ALA A 405 -14.47 -5.65 5.50
CA ALA A 405 -14.82 -5.36 6.89
C ALA A 405 -14.41 -3.94 7.32
N GLU A 406 -13.32 -3.41 6.78
CA GLU A 406 -12.82 -2.06 7.05
C GLU A 406 -13.56 -1.00 6.23
N GLN A 407 -13.84 -1.28 4.96
CA GLN A 407 -14.65 -0.43 4.10
C GLN A 407 -16.02 -0.22 4.73
N TRP A 408 -16.67 -1.30 5.19
CA TRP A 408 -17.95 -1.21 5.90
C TRP A 408 -17.87 -0.31 7.14
N LEU A 409 -16.77 -0.37 7.90
CA LEU A 409 -16.57 0.51 9.05
C LEU A 409 -16.46 1.98 8.62
N VAL A 410 -15.69 2.27 7.57
CA VAL A 410 -15.54 3.62 7.03
C VAL A 410 -16.88 4.15 6.55
N ASP A 411 -17.60 3.40 5.71
CA ASP A 411 -18.90 3.79 5.15
C ASP A 411 -19.92 4.10 6.26
N THR A 412 -20.03 3.19 7.23
CA THR A 412 -21.00 3.33 8.33
C THR A 412 -20.66 4.53 9.22
N ILE A 413 -19.37 4.75 9.52
CA ILE A 413 -18.92 5.89 10.32
C ILE A 413 -19.09 7.21 9.56
N CYS A 414 -18.81 7.25 8.26
CA CYS A 414 -19.03 8.44 7.45
C CYS A 414 -20.52 8.79 7.34
N ALA A 415 -21.39 7.80 7.15
CA ALA A 415 -22.83 8.01 7.02
C ALA A 415 -23.53 8.34 8.35
N GLN A 416 -23.16 7.69 9.45
CA GLN A 416 -23.92 7.75 10.72
C GLN A 416 -23.13 8.37 11.88
N GLY A 417 -21.84 8.62 11.70
CA GLY A 417 -20.91 9.12 12.72
C GLY A 417 -20.38 8.06 13.68
N TYR A 418 -20.84 6.80 13.58
CA TYR A 418 -20.41 5.68 14.40
C TYR A 418 -20.68 4.34 13.71
N ALA A 419 -19.99 3.27 14.11
CA ALA A 419 -20.28 1.91 13.65
C ALA A 419 -20.43 0.94 14.83
N VAL A 420 -21.39 0.02 14.75
CA VAL A 420 -21.55 -1.08 15.71
C VAL A 420 -20.82 -2.30 15.17
N SER A 421 -19.62 -2.60 15.67
CA SER A 421 -18.84 -3.71 15.07
C SER A 421 -19.53 -5.08 15.11
N GLY A 422 -20.46 -5.29 16.04
CA GLY A 422 -21.19 -6.57 16.15
C GLY A 422 -22.17 -6.82 14.99
N VAL A 423 -22.53 -5.79 14.21
CA VAL A 423 -23.39 -5.92 13.03
C VAL A 423 -22.60 -5.87 11.73
N ASN A 424 -21.26 -5.89 11.79
CA ASN A 424 -20.45 -5.96 10.59
C ASN A 424 -20.75 -7.28 9.86
N PRO A 425 -21.25 -7.24 8.61
CA PRO A 425 -21.60 -8.45 7.86
C PRO A 425 -20.37 -9.30 7.53
N PHE A 426 -19.22 -8.64 7.37
CA PHE A 426 -17.93 -9.28 7.24
C PHE A 426 -17.45 -9.57 8.66
N LYS A 427 -17.21 -10.85 8.99
CA LYS A 427 -16.85 -11.29 10.35
C LYS A 427 -15.32 -11.42 10.50
N PRO A 428 -14.57 -10.32 10.75
CA PRO A 428 -13.14 -10.40 10.96
C PRO A 428 -12.82 -11.18 12.24
N SER A 429 -11.66 -11.80 12.28
CA SER A 429 -11.13 -12.37 13.52
C SER A 429 -10.96 -11.28 14.59
N ALA A 430 -10.96 -11.64 15.87
CA ALA A 430 -10.77 -10.66 16.95
C ALA A 430 -9.44 -9.87 16.81
N ARG A 431 -8.43 -10.49 16.18
CA ARG A 431 -7.13 -9.87 15.88
C ARG A 431 -7.25 -8.87 14.73
N GLU A 432 -7.89 -9.25 13.63
CA GLU A 432 -8.17 -8.36 12.50
C GLU A 432 -9.00 -7.16 12.95
N HIS A 433 -10.07 -7.39 13.72
CA HIS A 433 -10.90 -6.32 14.25
C HIS A 433 -10.09 -5.28 15.03
N LYS A 434 -9.20 -5.74 15.93
CA LYS A 434 -8.33 -4.85 16.70
C LYS A 434 -7.34 -4.10 15.80
N SER A 435 -6.85 -4.75 14.75
CA SER A 435 -5.99 -4.13 13.74
C SER A 435 -6.72 -3.02 12.99
N SER A 436 -7.94 -3.28 12.50
CA SER A 436 -8.79 -2.34 11.79
C SER A 436 -9.12 -1.11 12.63
N VAL A 437 -9.48 -1.29 13.91
CA VAL A 437 -9.72 -0.17 14.84
C VAL A 437 -8.47 0.72 14.97
N SER A 438 -7.28 0.13 15.06
CA SER A 438 -6.04 0.89 15.16
C SER A 438 -5.64 1.57 13.84
N LYS A 439 -5.80 0.88 12.71
CA LYS A 439 -5.49 1.34 11.34
C LYS A 439 -6.30 2.59 11.02
N LEU A 440 -7.61 2.53 11.25
CA LEU A 440 -8.55 3.62 11.01
C LEU A 440 -8.54 4.72 12.09
N GLY A 441 -7.77 4.56 13.17
CA GLY A 441 -7.72 5.56 14.25
C GLY A 441 -9.04 5.67 15.04
N LEU A 442 -9.72 4.55 15.28
CA LEU A 442 -11.01 4.48 15.96
C LEU A 442 -10.85 4.17 17.46
N LYS A 443 -11.88 4.49 18.25
CA LYS A 443 -12.03 4.11 19.65
C LYS A 443 -13.37 3.43 19.89
N SER A 444 -13.39 2.48 20.82
CA SER A 444 -14.64 1.92 21.33
C SER A 444 -15.21 2.80 22.42
N THR A 445 -16.48 3.18 22.30
CA THR A 445 -17.25 3.95 23.29
C THR A 445 -18.63 3.32 23.47
N VAL A 446 -19.37 3.79 24.47
CA VAL A 446 -20.78 3.38 24.67
C VAL A 446 -21.68 4.52 24.21
N LYS A 447 -22.70 4.20 23.39
CA LYS A 447 -23.71 5.15 22.92
C LYS A 447 -25.09 4.55 23.16
N TRP A 448 -26.06 5.40 23.50
CA TRP A 448 -27.46 5.03 23.63
C TRP A 448 -28.12 5.04 22.24
N ILE A 449 -28.63 3.90 21.80
CA ILE A 449 -29.25 3.70 20.48
C ILE A 449 -30.51 2.85 20.69
N ASN A 450 -31.66 3.32 20.18
CA ASN A 450 -32.95 2.63 20.26
C ASN A 450 -33.32 2.13 21.68
N GLY A 451 -33.07 2.96 22.70
CA GLY A 451 -33.42 2.63 24.10
C GLY A 451 -32.46 1.65 24.80
N ALA A 452 -31.35 1.26 24.18
CA ALA A 452 -30.33 0.41 24.79
C ALA A 452 -28.91 1.00 24.66
N SER A 453 -28.06 0.74 25.66
CA SER A 453 -26.64 1.10 25.59
C SER A 453 -25.88 0.07 24.75
N GLN A 454 -25.28 0.50 23.65
CA GLN A 454 -24.49 -0.36 22.77
C GLN A 454 -23.04 0.12 22.68
N ARG A 455 -22.11 -0.83 22.51
CA ARG A 455 -20.71 -0.51 22.20
C ARG A 455 -20.58 -0.15 20.73
N VAL A 456 -20.05 1.03 20.48
CA VAL A 456 -19.84 1.58 19.14
C VAL A 456 -18.38 1.95 18.93
N LEU A 457 -17.98 2.04 17.68
CA LEU A 457 -16.73 2.61 17.24
C LEU A 457 -16.98 4.03 16.75
N MET A 458 -16.13 4.96 17.19
CA MET A 458 -16.13 6.35 16.74
C MET A 458 -14.69 6.79 16.46
N ILE A 459 -14.55 7.89 15.73
CA ILE A 459 -13.24 8.44 15.39
C ILE A 459 -12.54 8.94 16.65
N ALA A 460 -11.31 8.48 16.86
CA ALA A 460 -10.43 8.93 17.94
C ALA A 460 -9.36 9.89 17.44
N ASN A 461 -8.92 9.72 16.19
CA ASN A 461 -7.86 10.49 15.57
C ASN A 461 -8.31 10.91 14.16
N GLU A 462 -8.75 12.16 14.02
CA GLU A 462 -9.24 12.68 12.74
C GLU A 462 -8.13 12.73 11.68
N ILE A 463 -6.88 13.01 12.07
CA ILE A 463 -5.74 13.06 11.13
C ILE A 463 -5.56 11.70 10.43
N ARG A 464 -5.79 10.60 11.15
CA ARG A 464 -5.72 9.25 10.57
C ARG A 464 -6.97 8.87 9.77
N PHE A 465 -8.14 9.37 10.16
CA PHE A 465 -9.39 9.00 9.51
C PHE A 465 -9.65 9.84 8.24
N ALA A 466 -9.11 11.05 8.16
CA ALA A 466 -9.35 12.00 7.07
C ALA A 466 -9.10 11.44 5.66
N PRO A 467 -7.99 10.72 5.38
CA PRO A 467 -7.77 10.16 4.03
C PRO A 467 -8.87 9.17 3.60
N TYR A 468 -9.42 8.40 4.54
CA TYR A 468 -10.51 7.46 4.26
C TYR A 468 -11.84 8.18 4.02
N ARG A 469 -12.07 9.28 4.75
CA ARG A 469 -13.26 10.12 4.57
C ARG A 469 -13.22 10.82 3.21
N GLU A 470 -12.08 11.37 2.82
CA GLU A 470 -11.90 12.02 1.52
C GLU A 470 -12.13 11.04 0.37
N ALA A 471 -11.57 9.83 0.45
CA ALA A 471 -11.83 8.77 -0.53
C ALA A 471 -13.33 8.41 -0.61
N TRP A 472 -13.99 8.21 0.55
CA TRP A 472 -15.43 7.95 0.59
C TRP A 472 -16.26 9.08 -0.02
N GLN A 473 -15.88 10.34 0.20
CA GLN A 473 -16.57 11.50 -0.40
C GLN A 473 -16.41 11.54 -1.92
N LEU A 474 -15.23 11.19 -2.44
CA LEU A 474 -15.02 11.07 -3.89
C LEU A 474 -15.89 9.97 -4.50
N ASP A 475 -15.98 8.82 -3.83
CA ASP A 475 -16.84 7.70 -4.27
C ASP A 475 -18.32 8.09 -4.25
N GLN A 476 -18.79 8.78 -3.21
CA GLN A 476 -20.17 9.29 -3.15
C GLN A 476 -20.44 10.30 -4.26
N LYS A 477 -19.51 11.21 -4.52
CA LYS A 477 -19.65 12.20 -5.57
C LYS A 477 -19.70 11.56 -6.95
N ALA A 478 -18.85 10.55 -7.21
CA ALA A 478 -18.88 9.81 -8.46
C ALA A 478 -20.21 9.05 -8.65
N LEU A 479 -20.74 8.46 -7.57
CA LEU A 479 -22.06 7.82 -7.59
C LEU A 479 -23.21 8.81 -7.81
N GLU A 480 -23.13 10.01 -7.23
CA GLU A 480 -24.10 11.09 -7.46
C GLU A 480 -24.04 11.57 -8.91
N GLU A 481 -22.84 11.76 -9.47
CA GLU A 481 -22.65 12.14 -10.89
C GLU A 481 -23.16 11.04 -11.85
N GLU A 482 -23.03 9.75 -11.52
CA GLU A 482 -23.61 8.65 -12.32
C GLU A 482 -25.15 8.60 -12.28
N LEU A 483 -25.77 9.18 -11.26
CA LEU A 483 -27.23 9.18 -11.07
C LEU A 483 -27.91 10.43 -11.66
N GLU A 484 -27.15 11.42 -12.14
CA GLU A 484 -27.71 12.61 -12.77
C GLU A 484 -28.37 12.25 -14.13
N PRO A 485 -29.62 12.69 -14.36
CA PRO A 485 -30.29 12.50 -15.64
C PRO A 485 -29.53 13.20 -16.77
N VAL A 486 -29.34 12.50 -17.89
CA VAL A 486 -28.64 13.04 -19.05
C VAL A 486 -29.57 13.99 -19.81
N GLU A 487 -29.06 15.13 -20.26
CA GLU A 487 -29.80 16.02 -21.16
C GLU A 487 -30.05 15.35 -22.52
N ILE A 488 -31.12 15.76 -23.23
CA ILE A 488 -31.39 15.24 -24.57
C ILE A 488 -30.21 15.62 -25.49
N PRO A 489 -29.60 14.66 -26.21
CA PRO A 489 -28.50 14.94 -27.12
C PRO A 489 -28.82 16.03 -28.16
N VAL A 490 -27.79 16.77 -28.56
CA VAL A 490 -27.93 17.81 -29.60
C VAL A 490 -28.31 17.15 -30.93
N PRO A 491 -29.28 17.72 -31.67
CA PRO A 491 -29.64 17.25 -33.01
C PRO A 491 -28.44 17.02 -33.94
N LEU A 492 -28.47 15.90 -34.64
CA LEU A 492 -27.55 15.55 -35.72
C LEU A 492 -27.87 16.40 -36.96
N ALA A 493 -26.82 16.72 -37.73
CA ALA A 493 -26.96 17.54 -38.94
C ALA A 493 -27.71 16.80 -40.07
N ASP A 494 -27.50 15.49 -40.17
CA ASP A 494 -28.10 14.64 -41.19
C ASP A 494 -29.23 13.81 -40.59
N VAL A 495 -30.40 13.84 -41.23
CA VAL A 495 -31.52 12.98 -40.89
C VAL A 495 -31.48 11.75 -41.78
N ILE A 496 -31.34 10.58 -41.17
CA ILE A 496 -31.44 9.28 -41.86
C ILE A 496 -32.79 8.62 -41.53
N PRO A 497 -33.43 7.91 -42.48
CA PRO A 497 -34.64 7.14 -42.21
C PRO A 497 -34.41 6.03 -41.15
N VAL A 498 -35.42 5.73 -40.33
CA VAL A 498 -35.26 4.82 -39.18
C VAL A 498 -35.10 3.34 -39.59
N ASP A 499 -35.60 2.97 -40.76
CA ASP A 499 -35.41 1.66 -41.38
C ASP A 499 -33.95 1.39 -41.78
N THR A 500 -33.16 2.43 -42.02
CA THR A 500 -31.70 2.28 -42.27
C THR A 500 -30.92 1.78 -41.06
N VAL A 501 -31.48 1.90 -39.86
CA VAL A 501 -30.92 1.38 -38.60
C VAL A 501 -31.70 0.18 -38.08
N GLY A 502 -32.26 -0.63 -39.00
CA GLY A 502 -32.86 -1.93 -38.68
C GLY A 502 -34.15 -1.85 -37.86
N PHE A 503 -34.88 -0.73 -37.91
CA PHE A 503 -36.21 -0.62 -37.32
C PHE A 503 -37.28 -0.81 -38.41
N GLU A 504 -38.04 -1.91 -38.35
CA GLU A 504 -39.07 -2.15 -39.36
C GLU A 504 -40.33 -1.34 -39.05
N CYS A 505 -40.76 -0.54 -40.01
CA CYS A 505 -41.94 0.31 -39.89
C CYS A 505 -42.65 0.51 -41.23
N ASP A 506 -43.89 0.98 -41.16
CA ASP A 506 -44.64 1.49 -42.30
C ASP A 506 -44.71 3.02 -42.23
N TYR A 507 -44.39 3.67 -43.34
CA TYR A 507 -44.46 5.12 -43.48
C TYR A 507 -45.84 5.52 -44.02
N VAL A 508 -46.50 6.46 -43.33
CA VAL A 508 -47.84 6.95 -43.67
C VAL A 508 -47.85 8.48 -43.82
N PRO A 509 -48.59 9.04 -44.79
CA PRO A 509 -48.62 10.50 -44.97
C PRO A 509 -49.31 11.18 -43.79
N ALA A 510 -48.74 12.28 -43.31
CA ALA A 510 -49.29 13.11 -42.25
C ALA A 510 -49.33 14.59 -42.64
N GLY A 511 -50.33 15.32 -42.12
CA GLY A 511 -50.42 16.77 -42.29
C GLY A 511 -49.48 17.53 -41.36
N GLU A 512 -49.30 18.83 -41.62
CA GLU A 512 -48.55 19.74 -40.74
C GLU A 512 -49.18 19.88 -39.34
N ASP A 513 -50.43 19.46 -39.18
CA ASP A 513 -51.18 19.36 -37.93
C ASP A 513 -50.91 18.05 -37.16
N LYS A 514 -49.96 17.24 -37.63
CA LYS A 514 -49.58 15.92 -37.07
C LYS A 514 -50.64 14.84 -37.24
N THR A 515 -51.66 15.07 -38.07
CA THR A 515 -52.74 14.11 -38.30
C THR A 515 -52.45 13.26 -39.52
N ALA A 516 -52.29 11.94 -39.31
CA ALA A 516 -52.28 10.96 -40.39
C ALA A 516 -53.70 10.40 -40.60
N ILE A 517 -54.42 10.88 -41.62
CA ILE A 517 -55.80 10.43 -41.91
C ILE A 517 -55.74 9.06 -42.58
N ASN A 518 -56.61 8.13 -42.15
CA ASN A 518 -56.68 6.76 -42.67
C ASN A 518 -55.35 5.98 -42.61
N TRP A 519 -54.43 6.37 -41.72
CA TRP A 519 -53.10 5.75 -41.60
C TRP A 519 -53.16 4.22 -41.46
N LYS A 520 -54.14 3.72 -40.70
CA LYS A 520 -54.33 2.27 -40.50
C LYS A 520 -54.77 1.56 -41.78
N GLN A 521 -55.67 2.17 -42.55
CA GLN A 521 -56.08 1.64 -43.85
C GLN A 521 -54.90 1.67 -44.82
N ASN A 522 -54.14 2.77 -44.85
CA ASN A 522 -52.97 2.91 -45.73
C ASN A 522 -51.85 1.91 -45.37
N ALA A 523 -51.65 1.62 -44.09
CA ALA A 523 -50.66 0.64 -43.62
C ALA A 523 -51.08 -0.82 -43.92
N GLU A 524 -52.38 -1.11 -43.99
CA GLU A 524 -52.91 -2.44 -44.27
C GLU A 524 -53.25 -2.67 -45.77
N ASP A 525 -53.27 -1.61 -46.59
CA ASP A 525 -53.63 -1.67 -48.01
C ASP A 525 -52.46 -2.19 -48.87
N PRO A 526 -52.58 -3.36 -49.51
CA PRO A 526 -51.51 -3.94 -50.34
C PRO A 526 -51.17 -3.12 -51.60
N THR A 527 -51.99 -2.12 -51.94
CA THR A 527 -51.79 -1.25 -53.10
C THR A 527 -51.01 0.02 -52.79
N VAL A 528 -50.74 0.30 -51.51
CA VAL A 528 -49.97 1.46 -51.05
C VAL A 528 -48.56 0.99 -50.68
N ASP A 529 -47.54 1.60 -51.29
CA ASP A 529 -46.15 1.34 -50.91
C ASP A 529 -45.78 2.15 -49.67
N THR A 530 -45.83 1.50 -48.51
CA THR A 530 -45.48 2.08 -47.20
C THR A 530 -44.01 1.90 -46.83
N SER A 531 -43.20 1.33 -47.73
CA SER A 531 -41.76 1.14 -47.51
C SER A 531 -40.94 2.40 -47.78
N ILE A 532 -41.56 3.44 -48.34
CA ILE A 532 -40.91 4.70 -48.73
C ILE A 532 -41.55 5.85 -47.97
N ILE A 533 -40.73 6.79 -47.47
CA ILE A 533 -41.22 8.02 -46.86
C ILE A 533 -42.05 8.81 -47.89
N PRO A 534 -43.32 9.15 -47.59
CA PRO A 534 -44.18 9.87 -48.51
C PRO A 534 -43.67 11.30 -48.72
N ASP A 535 -43.90 11.85 -49.92
CA ASP A 535 -43.61 13.24 -50.27
C ASP A 535 -44.67 14.18 -49.66
N THR A 536 -44.67 14.27 -48.33
CA THR A 536 -45.55 15.13 -47.54
C THR A 536 -44.74 15.92 -46.51
N PRO A 537 -45.23 17.10 -46.05
CA PRO A 537 -44.50 17.93 -45.08
C PRO A 537 -44.15 17.19 -43.78
N ALA A 538 -45.01 16.27 -43.35
CA ALA A 538 -44.77 15.38 -42.23
C ALA A 538 -45.17 13.94 -42.61
N TYR A 539 -44.66 12.97 -41.88
CA TYR A 539 -45.04 11.57 -42.06
C TYR A 539 -45.10 10.85 -40.71
N GLY A 540 -46.00 9.87 -40.63
CA GLY A 540 -46.11 8.96 -39.51
C GLY A 540 -45.21 7.74 -39.70
N VAL A 541 -44.61 7.28 -38.62
CA VAL A 541 -43.87 6.02 -38.51
C VAL A 541 -44.71 5.06 -37.67
N VAL A 542 -45.19 4.00 -38.31
CA VAL A 542 -45.97 2.94 -37.68
C VAL A 542 -45.02 1.77 -37.42
N PRO A 543 -44.68 1.42 -36.16
CA PRO A 543 -43.80 0.30 -35.87
C PRO A 543 -44.45 -1.01 -36.33
N ARG A 544 -43.71 -1.89 -37.01
CA ARG A 544 -44.21 -3.24 -37.34
C ARG A 544 -44.23 -4.16 -36.11
N GLU A 545 -44.81 -5.35 -36.29
CA GLU A 545 -44.83 -6.37 -35.25
C GLU A 545 -43.42 -6.69 -34.75
N GLY A 546 -43.24 -6.65 -33.43
CA GLY A 546 -41.94 -6.85 -32.80
C GLY A 546 -41.10 -5.59 -32.62
N TYR A 547 -41.65 -4.41 -32.90
CA TYR A 547 -41.00 -3.12 -32.65
C TYR A 547 -41.89 -2.21 -31.78
N ILE A 548 -41.24 -1.31 -31.05
CA ILE A 548 -41.87 -0.37 -30.13
C ILE A 548 -41.22 1.01 -30.25
N VAL A 549 -42.04 2.05 -30.18
CA VAL A 549 -41.60 3.42 -29.94
C VAL A 549 -42.11 3.87 -28.57
N ILE A 550 -41.19 4.34 -27.73
CA ILE A 550 -41.46 4.98 -26.46
C ILE A 550 -41.46 6.49 -26.72
N ASP A 551 -42.65 7.08 -26.70
CA ASP A 551 -42.89 8.50 -26.94
C ASP A 551 -42.94 9.23 -25.59
N MET A 552 -41.91 10.01 -25.29
CA MET A 552 -41.70 10.71 -24.03
C MET A 552 -42.03 12.18 -24.20
N ASP A 553 -43.23 12.55 -23.78
CA ASP A 553 -43.79 13.89 -23.95
C ASP A 553 -43.36 14.87 -22.86
N MET A 554 -43.54 16.15 -23.15
CA MET A 554 -43.45 17.23 -22.15
C MET A 554 -44.77 17.38 -21.41
N PRO A 555 -44.74 17.70 -20.11
CA PRO A 555 -45.95 17.95 -19.32
C PRO A 555 -46.70 19.17 -19.84
N LYS A 556 -48.02 19.20 -19.59
CA LYS A 556 -48.86 20.35 -19.92
C LYS A 556 -48.93 21.39 -18.81
N GLU A 557 -48.60 21.00 -17.57
CA GLU A 557 -48.61 21.85 -16.39
C GLU A 557 -47.17 22.06 -15.87
N ASP A 558 -46.89 23.27 -15.38
CA ASP A 558 -45.60 23.59 -14.78
C ASP A 558 -45.43 22.86 -13.44
N GLY A 559 -44.33 22.11 -13.29
CA GLY A 559 -43.96 21.40 -12.06
C GLY A 559 -44.07 19.87 -12.12
N GLU A 560 -44.49 19.31 -13.25
CA GLU A 560 -44.43 17.86 -13.51
C GLU A 560 -43.14 17.48 -14.25
N ASP A 561 -42.65 16.25 -14.05
CA ASP A 561 -41.46 15.76 -14.74
C ASP A 561 -41.79 15.36 -16.19
N SER A 562 -40.89 15.68 -17.12
CA SER A 562 -41.01 15.19 -18.50
C SER A 562 -40.97 13.67 -18.59
N GLY A 563 -41.50 13.10 -19.68
CA GLY A 563 -41.37 11.67 -19.95
C GLY A 563 -39.91 11.21 -19.98
N TRP A 564 -39.01 12.08 -20.50
CA TRP A 564 -37.57 11.83 -20.55
C TRP A 564 -36.94 11.72 -19.16
N LEU A 565 -37.24 12.67 -18.29
CA LEU A 565 -36.75 12.68 -16.91
C LEU A 565 -37.36 11.52 -16.12
N SER A 566 -38.67 11.31 -16.24
CA SER A 566 -39.41 10.24 -15.55
C SER A 566 -38.85 8.85 -15.89
N LEU A 567 -38.53 8.61 -17.17
CA LEU A 567 -38.00 7.31 -17.59
C LEU A 567 -36.57 7.11 -17.09
N GLN A 568 -35.71 8.13 -17.14
CA GLN A 568 -34.34 8.03 -16.62
C GLN A 568 -34.30 7.76 -15.11
N LEU A 569 -35.17 8.43 -14.33
CA LEU A 569 -35.30 8.19 -12.89
C LEU A 569 -35.85 6.79 -12.57
N SER A 570 -36.72 6.25 -13.43
CA SER A 570 -37.36 4.95 -13.22
C SER A 570 -36.51 3.76 -13.67
N VAL A 571 -35.72 3.93 -14.72
CA VAL A 571 -34.99 2.85 -15.40
C VAL A 571 -33.49 3.00 -15.16
N GLY A 572 -32.91 4.11 -15.64
CA GLY A 572 -31.50 4.47 -15.54
C GLY A 572 -31.13 5.55 -16.56
N ALA A 573 -29.94 6.14 -16.44
CA ALA A 573 -29.46 7.18 -17.34
C ALA A 573 -29.42 6.72 -18.82
N TYR A 574 -29.78 7.60 -19.75
CA TYR A 574 -29.73 7.29 -21.18
C TYR A 574 -28.29 7.00 -21.63
N GLY A 575 -28.11 5.93 -22.39
CA GLY A 575 -26.82 5.38 -22.82
C GLY A 575 -26.21 4.36 -21.87
N SER A 576 -26.83 4.10 -20.71
CA SER A 576 -26.47 2.97 -19.83
C SER A 576 -26.94 1.63 -20.40
N LEU A 577 -26.52 0.52 -19.78
CA LEU A 577 -27.04 -0.81 -20.13
C LEU A 577 -28.55 -0.95 -19.87
N ASP A 578 -29.07 -0.21 -18.89
CA ASP A 578 -30.49 -0.22 -18.51
C ASP A 578 -31.35 0.63 -19.47
N PHE A 579 -30.81 1.72 -20.02
CA PHE A 579 -31.49 2.56 -21.02
C PHE A 579 -30.57 2.83 -22.22
N PRO A 580 -30.39 1.84 -23.12
CA PRO A 580 -29.36 1.91 -24.16
C PRO A 580 -29.67 2.96 -25.22
N ARG A 581 -28.59 3.53 -25.78
CA ARG A 581 -28.65 4.44 -26.92
C ARG A 581 -29.39 3.82 -28.08
N THR A 582 -30.24 4.60 -28.71
CA THR A 582 -31.07 4.16 -29.81
C THR A 582 -31.33 5.30 -30.79
N TYR A 583 -32.04 5.02 -31.88
CA TYR A 583 -32.59 6.03 -32.75
C TYR A 583 -33.52 6.92 -31.92
N LEU A 584 -33.12 8.17 -31.68
CA LEU A 584 -33.78 9.09 -30.77
C LEU A 584 -34.19 10.35 -31.53
N VAL A 585 -35.47 10.67 -31.54
CA VAL A 585 -36.00 11.84 -32.27
C VAL A 585 -36.57 12.84 -31.30
N LYS A 586 -36.06 14.07 -31.28
CA LYS A 586 -36.61 15.17 -30.49
C LYS A 586 -37.84 15.77 -31.16
N THR A 587 -38.87 15.97 -30.36
CA THR A 587 -40.12 16.59 -30.79
C THR A 587 -40.04 18.11 -30.65
N PRO A 588 -40.80 18.88 -31.44
CA PRO A 588 -40.80 20.34 -31.34
C PRO A 588 -41.23 20.89 -29.98
N SER A 589 -42.00 20.12 -29.20
CA SER A 589 -42.42 20.49 -27.85
C SER A 589 -41.33 20.29 -26.80
N GLY A 590 -40.22 19.62 -27.13
CA GLY A 590 -39.12 19.31 -26.22
C GLY A 590 -39.10 17.87 -25.69
N GLY A 591 -40.07 17.04 -26.08
CA GLY A 591 -40.09 15.60 -25.79
C GLY A 591 -39.20 14.80 -26.75
N VAL A 592 -39.22 13.46 -26.65
CA VAL A 592 -38.43 12.57 -27.52
C VAL A 592 -39.13 11.25 -27.83
N HIS A 593 -38.89 10.70 -29.02
CA HIS A 593 -39.27 9.35 -29.41
C HIS A 593 -38.04 8.44 -29.38
N ALA A 594 -38.09 7.34 -28.63
CA ALA A 594 -37.03 6.33 -28.58
C ALA A 594 -37.51 4.99 -29.17
N TYR A 595 -36.75 4.45 -30.11
CA TYR A 595 -37.17 3.31 -30.93
C TYR A 595 -36.48 2.03 -30.47
N TYR A 596 -37.17 0.91 -30.30
CA TYR A 596 -36.56 -0.34 -29.84
C TYR A 596 -37.15 -1.56 -30.54
N ARG A 597 -36.38 -2.65 -30.58
CA ARG A 597 -36.89 -3.98 -30.90
C ARG A 597 -37.44 -4.64 -29.63
N LEU A 598 -38.57 -5.33 -29.75
CA LEU A 598 -39.10 -6.15 -28.66
C LEU A 598 -38.33 -7.48 -28.56
N PRO A 599 -38.03 -7.96 -27.33
CA PRO A 599 -37.65 -9.34 -27.12
C PRO A 599 -38.71 -10.28 -27.69
N GLN A 600 -38.29 -11.40 -28.30
CA GLN A 600 -39.19 -12.32 -28.99
C GLN A 600 -40.36 -12.81 -28.10
N ALA A 601 -40.13 -12.94 -26.79
CA ALA A 601 -41.15 -13.34 -25.82
C ALA A 601 -42.26 -12.29 -25.58
N LEU A 602 -42.04 -11.03 -25.97
CA LEU A 602 -42.98 -9.92 -25.76
C LEU A 602 -43.72 -9.49 -27.03
N VAL A 603 -43.33 -10.03 -28.19
CA VAL A 603 -43.99 -9.73 -29.47
C VAL A 603 -45.48 -10.10 -29.39
N GLY A 604 -46.38 -9.17 -29.71
CA GLY A 604 -47.82 -9.36 -29.59
C GLY A 604 -48.38 -9.30 -28.15
N HIS A 605 -47.52 -9.19 -27.13
CA HIS A 605 -47.90 -9.19 -25.72
C HIS A 605 -47.77 -7.83 -25.03
N VAL A 606 -47.25 -6.81 -25.71
CA VAL A 606 -47.19 -5.44 -25.18
C VAL A 606 -48.40 -4.64 -25.67
N LYS A 607 -49.04 -3.92 -24.75
CA LYS A 607 -50.19 -3.05 -25.06
C LYS A 607 -49.69 -1.71 -25.59
N ASN A 608 -50.32 -1.23 -26.67
CA ASN A 608 -50.26 0.18 -27.04
C ASN A 608 -51.01 0.98 -25.96
N ALA A 609 -50.33 1.93 -25.33
CA ALA A 609 -50.82 2.62 -24.15
C ALA A 609 -50.47 4.12 -24.23
N VAL A 610 -51.27 4.93 -23.54
CA VAL A 610 -51.11 6.39 -23.47
C VAL A 610 -51.01 6.76 -21.99
N GLY A 611 -50.09 7.65 -21.62
CA GLY A 611 -49.90 8.08 -20.23
C GLY A 611 -49.53 6.93 -19.28
N VAL A 612 -48.56 6.11 -19.66
CA VAL A 612 -48.19 4.88 -18.97
C VAL A 612 -47.79 5.16 -17.52
N GLY A 613 -48.48 4.50 -16.57
CA GLY A 613 -48.21 4.65 -15.13
C GLY A 613 -48.49 6.04 -14.56
N GLY A 614 -49.18 6.92 -15.30
CA GLY A 614 -49.35 8.33 -14.93
C GLY A 614 -48.19 9.24 -15.36
N TYR A 615 -47.19 8.70 -16.05
CA TYR A 615 -46.10 9.48 -16.65
C TYR A 615 -46.51 10.03 -18.02
N HIS A 616 -45.85 11.10 -18.47
CA HIS A 616 -45.96 11.63 -19.84
C HIS A 616 -45.23 10.74 -20.86
N ILE A 617 -45.58 9.46 -20.89
CA ILE A 617 -44.97 8.44 -21.74
C ILE A 617 -46.06 7.63 -22.43
N ASP A 618 -46.01 7.61 -23.75
CA ASP A 618 -46.87 6.85 -24.65
C ASP A 618 -46.08 5.69 -25.29
N LEU A 619 -46.76 4.56 -25.52
CA LEU A 619 -46.17 3.39 -26.18
C LEU A 619 -46.90 3.13 -27.49
N ARG A 620 -46.15 3.15 -28.60
CA ARG A 620 -46.62 2.75 -29.93
C ARG A 620 -46.00 1.41 -30.28
N VAL A 621 -46.82 0.39 -30.50
CA VAL A 621 -46.37 -1.01 -30.60
C VAL A 621 -47.16 -1.77 -31.66
N ASP A 622 -46.52 -2.70 -32.36
CA ASP A 622 -47.14 -3.71 -33.24
C ASP A 622 -48.21 -3.15 -34.19
N GLY A 623 -47.93 -2.03 -34.86
CA GLY A 623 -48.81 -1.42 -35.84
C GLY A 623 -50.07 -0.75 -35.27
N LYS A 624 -50.18 -0.65 -33.94
CA LYS A 624 -51.40 -0.14 -33.25
C LYS A 624 -51.40 1.37 -33.02
N GLY A 625 -50.33 2.06 -33.42
CA GLY A 625 -50.23 3.51 -33.37
C GLY A 625 -49.06 4.00 -34.21
N TYR A 626 -48.90 5.32 -34.29
CA TYR A 626 -47.79 5.95 -35.02
C TYR A 626 -47.18 7.08 -34.20
N VAL A 627 -45.96 7.44 -34.54
CA VAL A 627 -45.30 8.69 -34.12
C VAL A 627 -44.94 9.50 -35.37
N ILE A 628 -44.68 10.80 -35.23
CA ILE A 628 -44.14 11.60 -36.33
C ILE A 628 -42.63 11.32 -36.49
N GLY A 629 -42.18 11.05 -37.71
CA GLY A 629 -40.80 10.68 -38.01
C GLY A 629 -39.83 11.86 -38.07
N ALA A 630 -38.53 11.57 -37.95
CA ALA A 630 -37.46 12.56 -38.04
C ALA A 630 -37.47 13.31 -39.39
N GLY A 631 -37.12 14.60 -39.39
CA GLY A 631 -37.15 15.45 -40.58
C GLY A 631 -38.54 15.98 -40.96
N SER A 632 -39.61 15.51 -40.32
CA SER A 632 -40.96 16.03 -40.52
C SER A 632 -41.07 17.50 -40.10
N GLN A 633 -41.69 18.32 -40.95
CA GLN A 633 -41.99 19.73 -40.69
C GLN A 633 -43.47 19.89 -40.33
N THR A 634 -43.72 20.38 -39.12
CA THR A 634 -45.07 20.61 -38.60
C THR A 634 -45.23 22.07 -38.22
N LYS A 635 -46.47 22.52 -37.97
CA LYS A 635 -46.73 23.90 -37.50
C LYS A 635 -46.02 24.23 -36.18
N ALA A 636 -45.73 23.21 -35.37
CA ALA A 636 -45.04 23.35 -34.09
C ALA A 636 -43.51 23.42 -34.24
N GLY A 637 -42.96 23.02 -35.40
CA GLY A 637 -41.52 22.94 -35.66
C GLY A 637 -41.10 21.62 -36.31
N VAL A 638 -39.79 21.39 -36.33
CA VAL A 638 -39.15 20.23 -36.97
C VAL A 638 -38.93 19.11 -35.95
N TYR A 639 -39.15 17.87 -36.36
CA TYR A 639 -38.75 16.68 -35.60
C TYR A 639 -37.28 16.37 -35.92
N GLU A 640 -36.41 16.43 -34.93
CA GLU A 640 -34.96 16.41 -35.13
C GLU A 640 -34.35 15.08 -34.66
N LEU A 641 -33.49 14.46 -35.48
CA LEU A 641 -32.77 13.25 -35.07
C LEU A 641 -31.65 13.64 -34.10
N CYS A 642 -31.63 13.08 -32.89
CA CYS A 642 -30.70 13.44 -31.82
C CYS A 642 -29.64 12.37 -31.54
N ASP A 643 -29.95 11.10 -31.74
CA ASP A 643 -28.97 10.01 -31.55
C ASP A 643 -29.32 8.81 -32.44
N ILE A 644 -28.33 7.96 -32.66
CA ILE A 644 -28.43 6.71 -33.42
C ILE A 644 -27.87 5.55 -32.58
N PRO A 645 -28.30 4.30 -32.82
CA PRO A 645 -27.78 3.17 -32.06
C PRO A 645 -26.26 3.00 -32.27
N ASN A 646 -25.58 2.41 -31.28
CA ASN A 646 -24.13 2.13 -31.33
C ASN A 646 -23.73 1.10 -32.41
N GLY A 647 -24.68 0.40 -33.02
CA GLY A 647 -24.47 -0.56 -34.09
C GLY A 647 -25.47 -0.36 -35.23
N ASP A 648 -25.47 -1.26 -36.21
CA ASP A 648 -26.26 -1.12 -37.44
C ASP A 648 -27.77 -1.34 -37.24
N THR A 649 -28.20 -1.72 -36.04
CA THR A 649 -29.60 -2.00 -35.71
C THR A 649 -30.02 -1.37 -34.39
N VAL A 650 -31.27 -0.94 -34.28
CA VAL A 650 -31.86 -0.54 -33.00
C VAL A 650 -31.69 -1.62 -31.93
N PRO A 651 -31.37 -1.25 -30.68
CA PRO A 651 -31.24 -2.22 -29.60
C PRO A 651 -32.59 -2.89 -29.28
N GLU A 652 -32.49 -4.11 -28.76
CA GLU A 652 -33.62 -4.75 -28.08
C GLU A 652 -33.87 -4.05 -26.74
N LEU A 653 -35.13 -4.02 -26.27
CA LEU A 653 -35.43 -3.50 -24.93
C LEU A 653 -34.57 -4.20 -23.87
N SER A 654 -33.95 -3.40 -22.99
CA SER A 654 -33.21 -3.91 -21.84
C SER A 654 -34.14 -4.65 -20.86
N MET A 655 -33.57 -5.52 -20.04
CA MET A 655 -34.32 -6.18 -18.98
C MET A 655 -34.93 -5.18 -17.98
N ALA A 656 -34.28 -4.04 -17.76
CA ALA A 656 -34.79 -2.97 -16.91
C ALA A 656 -36.05 -2.32 -17.51
N LEU A 657 -36.04 -2.00 -18.81
CA LEU A 657 -37.22 -1.49 -19.52
C LEU A 657 -38.37 -2.50 -19.55
N VAL A 658 -38.07 -3.79 -19.74
CA VAL A 658 -39.08 -4.85 -19.70
C VAL A 658 -39.72 -4.96 -18.31
N ARG A 659 -38.92 -4.92 -17.23
CA ARG A 659 -39.43 -4.90 -15.85
C ARG A 659 -40.28 -3.66 -15.58
N TRP A 660 -39.84 -2.51 -16.06
CA TRP A 660 -40.58 -1.26 -15.95
C TRP A 660 -41.96 -1.36 -16.63
N LEU A 661 -42.02 -1.86 -17.88
CA LEU A 661 -43.27 -2.10 -18.59
C LEU A 661 -44.19 -3.10 -17.86
N ASN A 662 -43.62 -4.17 -17.30
CA ASN A 662 -44.38 -5.17 -16.57
C ASN A 662 -44.97 -4.60 -15.26
N ASN A 663 -44.18 -3.83 -14.51
CA ASN A 663 -44.63 -3.17 -13.28
C ASN A 663 -45.79 -2.19 -13.52
N LEU A 664 -45.82 -1.57 -14.69
CA LEU A 664 -46.88 -0.66 -15.12
C LEU A 664 -48.04 -1.38 -15.86
N ASN A 665 -48.10 -2.71 -15.80
CA ASN A 665 -49.14 -3.55 -16.38
C ASN A 665 -49.32 -3.40 -17.91
N CYS A 666 -48.25 -3.02 -18.60
CA CYS A 666 -48.24 -2.83 -20.05
C CYS A 666 -48.03 -4.14 -20.83
N VAL A 667 -47.66 -5.24 -20.15
CA VAL A 667 -47.48 -6.58 -20.75
C VAL A 667 -48.67 -7.48 -20.39
N THR A 668 -49.28 -8.14 -21.37
CA THR A 668 -50.30 -9.20 -21.16
C THR A 668 -49.65 -10.57 -21.07
N GLN A 669 -49.76 -11.24 -19.94
CA GLN A 669 -49.34 -12.64 -19.79
C GLN A 669 -50.38 -13.61 -20.40
N PRO A 670 -49.97 -14.71 -21.05
CA PRO A 670 -50.88 -15.82 -21.38
C PRO A 670 -51.43 -16.45 -20.09
N GLN A 671 -52.74 -16.74 -20.05
CA GLN A 671 -53.36 -17.46 -18.94
C GLN A 671 -52.83 -18.91 -18.87
N THR A 672 -51.96 -19.21 -17.92
CA THR A 672 -51.87 -20.55 -17.33
C THR A 672 -51.52 -20.49 -15.84
N LEU A 673 -52.44 -21.06 -15.06
CA LEU A 673 -52.30 -21.63 -13.71
C LEU A 673 -52.14 -20.67 -12.52
N SER A 674 -53.25 -20.54 -11.81
CA SER A 674 -53.39 -20.09 -10.43
C SER A 674 -52.38 -20.76 -9.49
N MET A 675 -51.70 -19.96 -8.69
CA MET A 675 -51.04 -20.39 -7.45
C MET A 675 -51.55 -19.54 -6.27
N PRO A 676 -51.59 -20.10 -5.04
CA PRO A 676 -52.42 -19.60 -3.96
C PRO A 676 -51.84 -18.37 -3.27
N THR A 677 -52.74 -17.51 -2.83
CA THR A 677 -52.52 -16.39 -1.92
C THR A 677 -51.86 -16.87 -0.61
N LEU A 678 -50.75 -16.25 -0.23
CA LEU A 678 -50.23 -16.25 1.14
C LEU A 678 -50.24 -14.80 1.69
N PRO A 679 -50.48 -14.63 3.00
CA PRO A 679 -50.95 -13.38 3.57
C PRO A 679 -49.84 -12.33 3.69
N ALA A 680 -50.24 -11.09 3.46
CA ALA A 680 -49.46 -9.89 3.72
C ALA A 680 -48.93 -9.87 5.16
N SER A 681 -47.61 -9.82 5.33
CA SER A 681 -46.95 -9.45 6.58
C SER A 681 -45.54 -8.94 6.28
N ALA A 682 -45.43 -7.69 5.85
CA ALA A 682 -44.22 -6.89 6.02
C ALA A 682 -44.66 -5.44 6.22
N THR A 683 -44.49 -5.00 7.46
CA THR A 683 -44.84 -3.69 7.99
C THR A 683 -44.16 -2.59 7.18
N ILE A 684 -44.98 -1.71 6.60
CA ILE A 684 -44.53 -0.44 6.01
C ILE A 684 -43.97 0.42 7.14
N VAL A 685 -42.66 0.69 7.10
CA VAL A 685 -42.05 1.79 7.87
C VAL A 685 -41.83 2.95 6.89
N THR A 686 -42.43 4.07 7.24
CA THR A 686 -42.51 5.34 6.52
C THR A 686 -41.18 6.11 6.49
N THR A 687 -40.86 6.65 5.30
CA THR A 687 -40.21 7.94 5.01
C THR A 687 -39.00 8.36 5.86
N GLY A 688 -37.80 8.15 5.30
CA GLY A 688 -36.57 8.88 5.58
C GLY A 688 -35.62 8.67 4.39
N ASP A 689 -34.98 9.73 3.91
CA ASP A 689 -34.12 9.76 2.71
C ASP A 689 -33.18 8.55 2.65
N MET A 690 -33.40 7.69 1.66
CA MET A 690 -32.58 6.53 1.40
C MET A 690 -31.33 6.95 0.61
N SER A 691 -30.15 6.65 1.13
CA SER A 691 -28.88 6.96 0.43
C SER A 691 -28.81 6.26 -0.94
N PRO A 692 -28.12 6.86 -1.93
CA PRO A 692 -27.92 6.27 -3.26
C PRO A 692 -27.40 4.82 -3.23
N LEU A 693 -26.46 4.53 -2.32
CA LEU A 693 -25.93 3.18 -2.12
C LEU A 693 -27.00 2.18 -1.64
N SER A 694 -27.93 2.63 -0.78
CA SER A 694 -29.05 1.80 -0.30
C SER A 694 -30.06 1.50 -1.41
N GLN A 695 -30.23 2.43 -2.35
CA GLN A 695 -31.08 2.22 -3.53
C GLN A 695 -30.43 1.24 -4.52
N LEU A 696 -29.11 1.33 -4.71
CA LEU A 696 -28.35 0.45 -5.59
C LEU A 696 -28.23 -0.97 -5.03
N LEU A 697 -28.02 -1.12 -3.73
CA LEU A 697 -28.09 -2.41 -3.03
C LEU A 697 -29.50 -3.01 -3.13
N ASN A 698 -30.56 -2.23 -2.91
CA ASN A 698 -31.93 -2.72 -3.11
C ASN A 698 -32.23 -3.12 -4.57
N LYS A 699 -31.67 -2.43 -5.57
CA LYS A 699 -31.73 -2.84 -6.98
C LYS A 699 -31.03 -4.18 -7.22
N ALA A 700 -29.88 -4.42 -6.58
CA ALA A 700 -29.16 -5.70 -6.65
C ALA A 700 -29.90 -6.84 -5.92
N TYR A 701 -30.65 -6.53 -4.85
CA TYR A 701 -31.42 -7.50 -4.07
C TYR A 701 -32.85 -7.75 -4.59
N ALA A 702 -33.37 -6.97 -5.55
CA ALA A 702 -34.70 -7.17 -6.13
C ALA A 702 -34.80 -8.34 -7.15
N GLY A 703 -33.70 -9.07 -7.37
CA GLY A 703 -33.59 -10.15 -8.36
C GLY A 703 -33.78 -11.58 -7.83
N TYR A 704 -34.47 -11.78 -6.70
CA TYR A 704 -34.79 -13.13 -6.22
C TYR A 704 -35.94 -13.73 -7.05
N GLY A 705 -35.65 -14.79 -7.82
CA GLY A 705 -36.68 -15.63 -8.43
C GLY A 705 -37.48 -16.42 -7.38
N GLU A 706 -38.56 -17.09 -7.81
CA GLU A 706 -39.57 -17.79 -6.97
C GLU A 706 -39.02 -18.77 -5.91
N ASN A 707 -37.73 -19.13 -5.95
CA ASN A 707 -37.07 -20.05 -5.02
C ASN A 707 -36.06 -19.39 -4.04
N ASN A 708 -36.00 -18.05 -3.98
CA ASN A 708 -35.15 -17.31 -3.03
C ASN A 708 -33.64 -17.63 -3.14
N THR A 709 -33.18 -18.11 -4.30
CA THR A 709 -31.76 -18.35 -4.59
C THR A 709 -31.10 -17.07 -5.12
N PRO A 710 -29.89 -16.70 -4.64
CA PRO A 710 -29.15 -15.55 -5.15
C PRO A 710 -28.87 -15.71 -6.66
N PRO A 711 -28.92 -14.64 -7.46
CA PRO A 711 -28.51 -14.70 -8.85
C PRO A 711 -27.06 -15.15 -8.96
N VAL A 712 -26.83 -16.13 -9.83
CA VAL A 712 -25.53 -16.75 -10.06
C VAL A 712 -24.77 -15.93 -11.10
N ASP A 713 -23.59 -15.44 -10.74
CA ASP A 713 -22.72 -14.71 -11.67
C ASP A 713 -22.28 -15.60 -12.85
N MET A 714 -22.77 -15.29 -14.06
CA MET A 714 -22.48 -16.00 -15.32
C MET A 714 -21.58 -15.20 -16.27
N SER A 715 -20.88 -14.17 -15.77
CA SER A 715 -20.00 -13.34 -16.60
C SER A 715 -18.85 -14.15 -17.24
N PRO A 716 -18.48 -13.87 -18.51
CA PRO A 716 -17.39 -14.54 -19.20
C PRO A 716 -16.03 -14.20 -18.56
N VAL A 717 -15.17 -15.22 -18.41
CA VAL A 717 -13.84 -15.04 -17.81
C VAL A 717 -12.74 -14.89 -18.89
N PRO A 718 -11.83 -13.89 -18.78
CA PRO A 718 -10.72 -13.71 -19.73
C PRO A 718 -9.73 -14.89 -19.77
N LYS A 719 -9.18 -15.20 -20.96
CA LYS A 719 -8.32 -16.38 -21.24
C LYS A 719 -7.20 -16.65 -20.22
N GLY A 720 -6.60 -15.61 -19.64
CA GLY A 720 -5.50 -15.74 -18.67
C GLY A 720 -5.92 -16.14 -17.24
N ALA A 721 -7.20 -16.04 -16.89
CA ALA A 721 -7.69 -16.24 -15.51
C ALA A 721 -8.80 -17.32 -15.39
N ARG A 722 -9.29 -17.87 -16.51
CA ARG A 722 -10.41 -18.84 -16.57
C ARG A 722 -10.33 -19.95 -15.53
N ASN A 723 -9.20 -20.66 -15.46
CA ASN A 723 -9.06 -21.84 -14.62
C ASN A 723 -9.09 -21.52 -13.12
N GLN A 724 -8.42 -20.44 -12.68
CA GLN A 724 -8.39 -20.05 -11.27
C GLN A 724 -9.72 -19.43 -10.82
N VAL A 725 -10.29 -18.54 -11.63
CA VAL A 725 -11.55 -17.85 -11.28
C VAL A 725 -12.72 -18.82 -11.25
N LEU A 726 -12.84 -19.73 -12.23
CA LEU A 726 -13.90 -20.74 -12.23
C LEU A 726 -13.72 -21.76 -11.10
N HIS A 727 -12.46 -22.10 -10.76
CA HIS A 727 -12.15 -22.96 -9.63
C HIS A 727 -12.58 -22.33 -8.31
N ASP A 728 -12.12 -21.11 -8.02
CA ASP A 728 -12.39 -20.44 -6.75
C ASP A 728 -13.88 -20.10 -6.59
N TRP A 729 -14.53 -19.73 -7.69
CA TRP A 729 -15.96 -19.48 -7.73
C TRP A 729 -16.79 -20.73 -7.41
N ALA A 730 -16.52 -21.87 -8.07
CA ALA A 730 -17.24 -23.11 -7.80
C ALA A 730 -16.86 -23.73 -6.44
N PHE A 731 -15.60 -23.60 -6.01
CA PHE A 731 -15.12 -24.04 -4.70
C PHE A 731 -15.83 -23.30 -3.57
N GLY A 732 -15.88 -21.96 -3.64
CA GLY A 732 -16.58 -21.14 -2.65
C GLY A 732 -18.06 -21.49 -2.55
N ARG A 733 -18.72 -21.78 -3.69
CA ARG A 733 -20.12 -22.21 -3.70
C ARG A 733 -20.31 -23.60 -3.11
N LEU A 734 -19.46 -24.58 -3.46
CA LEU A 734 -19.59 -25.96 -2.96
C LEU A 734 -19.25 -26.09 -1.47
N VAL A 735 -18.29 -25.30 -0.96
CA VAL A 735 -17.96 -25.28 0.48
C VAL A 735 -19.14 -24.79 1.32
N ASN A 736 -19.85 -23.77 0.83
CA ASN A 736 -20.96 -23.15 1.56
C ASN A 736 -22.32 -23.85 1.34
N HIS A 737 -22.51 -24.53 0.21
CA HIS A 737 -23.77 -25.17 -0.20
C HIS A 737 -23.53 -26.57 -0.79
N ARG A 738 -23.07 -27.51 0.04
CA ARG A 738 -22.73 -28.88 -0.39
C ARG A 738 -23.95 -29.65 -0.92
N GLU A 739 -25.13 -29.34 -0.41
CA GLU A 739 -26.41 -29.90 -0.81
C GLU A 739 -26.78 -29.60 -2.27
N ASN A 740 -26.19 -28.55 -2.86
CA ASN A 740 -26.49 -28.08 -4.22
C ASN A 740 -25.40 -28.48 -5.23
N ALA A 741 -24.63 -29.53 -4.95
CA ALA A 741 -23.48 -29.92 -5.78
C ALA A 741 -23.82 -30.12 -7.27
N GLU A 742 -24.99 -30.71 -7.59
CA GLU A 742 -25.43 -30.92 -8.98
C GLU A 742 -25.71 -29.59 -9.71
N GLN A 743 -26.38 -28.65 -9.03
CA GLN A 743 -26.66 -27.33 -9.60
C GLN A 743 -25.38 -26.50 -9.77
N ILE A 744 -24.47 -26.56 -8.79
CA ILE A 744 -23.18 -25.85 -8.85
C ILE A 744 -22.33 -26.40 -10.00
N PHE A 745 -22.37 -27.72 -10.24
CA PHE A 745 -21.69 -28.32 -11.38
C PHE A 745 -22.30 -27.87 -12.71
N ALA A 746 -23.64 -27.83 -12.82
CA ALA A 746 -24.33 -27.33 -14.02
C ALA A 746 -23.99 -25.86 -14.30
N ASP A 747 -23.95 -25.01 -13.26
CA ASP A 747 -23.59 -23.60 -13.37
C ASP A 747 -22.12 -23.42 -13.77
N LEU A 748 -21.21 -24.25 -13.24
CA LEU A 748 -19.80 -24.26 -13.62
C LEU A 748 -19.61 -24.65 -15.09
N MET A 749 -20.36 -25.64 -15.58
CA MET A 749 -20.35 -26.04 -16.99
C MET A 749 -20.83 -24.90 -17.90
N GLU A 750 -21.93 -24.23 -17.55
CA GLU A 750 -22.45 -23.14 -18.37
C GLU A 750 -21.53 -21.91 -18.36
N ARG A 751 -21.02 -21.51 -17.20
CA ARG A 751 -20.08 -20.39 -17.10
C ARG A 751 -18.75 -20.68 -17.82
N ALA A 752 -18.29 -21.93 -17.78
CA ALA A 752 -17.12 -22.36 -18.55
C ALA A 752 -17.37 -22.33 -20.05
N ARG A 753 -18.57 -22.72 -20.51
CA ARG A 753 -18.99 -22.64 -21.92
C ARG A 753 -19.02 -21.20 -22.41
N ILE A 754 -19.63 -20.29 -21.64
CA ILE A 754 -19.63 -18.83 -21.89
C ILE A 754 -18.19 -18.29 -21.92
N SER A 755 -17.31 -18.87 -21.11
CA SER A 755 -15.88 -18.52 -21.06
C SER A 755 -15.03 -19.31 -22.05
N GLU A 756 -15.60 -20.02 -23.04
CA GLU A 756 -14.87 -20.82 -24.04
C GLU A 756 -13.81 -21.79 -23.45
N LEU A 757 -14.06 -22.38 -22.29
CA LEU A 757 -13.17 -23.37 -21.69
C LEU A 757 -13.59 -24.79 -22.10
N PRO A 758 -12.68 -25.66 -22.58
CA PRO A 758 -13.04 -27.02 -22.97
C PRO A 758 -13.60 -27.82 -21.79
N GLU A 759 -14.67 -28.59 -22.01
CA GLU A 759 -15.34 -29.38 -20.95
C GLU A 759 -14.36 -30.27 -20.17
N ARG A 760 -13.34 -30.83 -20.84
CA ARG A 760 -12.31 -31.65 -20.19
C ARG A 760 -11.57 -30.92 -19.06
N GLU A 761 -11.33 -29.62 -19.22
CA GLU A 761 -10.70 -28.79 -18.18
C GLU A 761 -11.69 -28.48 -17.05
N VAL A 762 -12.97 -28.29 -17.37
CA VAL A 762 -14.04 -28.09 -16.38
C VAL A 762 -14.20 -29.31 -15.47
N TYR A 763 -14.18 -30.52 -16.04
CA TYR A 763 -14.18 -31.76 -15.26
C TYR A 763 -12.95 -31.91 -14.36
N ALA A 764 -11.78 -31.44 -14.80
CA ALA A 764 -10.56 -31.44 -13.99
C ALA A 764 -10.66 -30.45 -12.82
N ILE A 765 -11.22 -29.27 -13.05
CA ILE A 765 -11.54 -28.27 -12.02
C ILE A 765 -12.51 -28.86 -11.00
N TRP A 766 -13.64 -29.43 -11.46
CA TRP A 766 -14.64 -30.03 -10.57
C TRP A 766 -14.07 -31.17 -9.71
N LYS A 767 -13.26 -32.05 -10.31
CA LYS A 767 -12.60 -33.14 -9.58
C LYS A 767 -11.59 -32.64 -8.55
N SER A 768 -10.88 -31.55 -8.85
CA SER A 768 -10.00 -30.87 -7.89
C SER A 768 -10.79 -30.33 -6.70
N ILE A 769 -11.91 -29.66 -6.97
CA ILE A 769 -12.80 -29.09 -5.95
C ILE A 769 -13.38 -30.20 -5.06
N CYS A 770 -13.97 -31.26 -5.62
CA CYS A 770 -14.52 -32.36 -4.83
C CYS A 770 -13.46 -33.01 -3.93
N ARG A 771 -12.22 -33.20 -4.44
CA ARG A 771 -11.10 -33.72 -3.65
C ARG A 771 -10.73 -32.80 -2.48
N GLN A 772 -10.77 -31.49 -2.66
CA GLN A 772 -10.46 -30.52 -1.60
C GLN A 772 -11.58 -30.42 -0.55
N VAL A 773 -12.84 -30.55 -0.99
CA VAL A 773 -14.03 -30.47 -0.11
C VAL A 773 -14.34 -31.81 0.58
N GLY A 774 -13.77 -32.91 0.10
CA GLY A 774 -13.90 -34.26 0.65
C GLY A 774 -15.17 -34.99 0.24
N ILE A 775 -15.60 -34.80 -1.02
CA ILE A 775 -16.80 -35.39 -1.63
C ILE A 775 -16.41 -36.38 -2.73
#